data_AF-A0A847L828-F1
#
_entry.id   AF-A0A847L828-F1
#
_cell.length_a   1.000
_cell.length_b   1.000
_cell.length_c   1.000
_cell.angle_alpha   90.00
_cell.angle_beta   90.00
_cell.angle_gamma   90.00
#
_symmetry.space_group_name_H-M   'P 1'
#
loop_
_entity.id
_entity.type
_entity.pdbx_description
1 polymer ?
#
loop_
_entity_poly.entity_id
_entity_poly.type
_entity_poly.pdbx_seq_one_letter_code
_entity_poly.pdbx_strand_id
1 'polypeptide(L)'
;MKKNILFLLILCMSVMAQATDLTGLKIYINPGHGGHEGNDRSVWTIPVPEVWTNPNGYWESNSNLVKGLALRDMLEDAGATVIMSRVENRTEDDRPLSSIAEEANANQVDHFLSIHSNALNTLTNYLLILYRGRQGAPTTPPSDQMAASFGNIQIKNPLTVWTSPNPLLRGDITFYPADWNGLGVLRPLVVPGFLSEGSFHDYPPETHRLCNNDYCKLEALRLFEHFYTWYKRETPTTGTLSGWVKSENELVDVLNEPKFTYIEGTDDQWLPLNGATVKLLRASDNSVLQTYTTDDWYNGIFAFYDLEPGNYKVSIEKENYKSKVVDATVEAGKIAGLKVQLKNIRLDLPDYPEPEQEQGMAALDSYEFEPVGTTLQPDWMKGAVIQRAIKRDNKIYVLTESPKLFIVNASTLALEKEMKLTGINGINDIAISADHYLMAITKADNGCKVYTWEADDAEPTLLFETDKHAAFANATVGSTMAVTGSRWNCTVYTTVINKDADGNAPAVALMGMKYHADSPTEISTKYMLVGDALTAEAWGKNPVLTVMPNGHLYVDSETILPAEFIFDWDKADGTKMEKKSFMTEDFTPDVSSCGGTFFRYANHTYLAMPAAEAGGVKVGVVLFDVNEGLDQAKKISERYPNTGLGTTSATYMTSFGVVDGYNIDLLLLVQNQGFARYRTIGKPVMNIYASELSLSSEKTFGFKLNEDATSVLINIYKDGELLESYPVGAKTKGAHSIANPFGEKDFDEWGITASARAVAYPLKVSDDSQLFQYYAPRGLAVDNTPESPFFGRIYVTESLGGTVSAGAPSDPRTVEQGVYMLDAALTDVANQGDKSYSGNVNWGTGGNNYQWPLTRPSVAPDGKVYLSSSTLDGSGIYIMDPANPTADFKPVFSGERNAGLGTEMINGKLIHSPIMHCNIQGTGADTKLYTYDRNFDPGVHVNINQYDIGDGSTLPWKSEPTAVVYNDKEAPVMLNGNGCIASDGRGGWWLSQYRYTSSTAVPSLIHITDGKINYNCGSEIVSSFQGGMGVNKDGSMLAIGRETGKVAVYDVVYDAANVPTLTEKFVIDWGDGKGNTMGVEFDVAGNLYIVSNSNERLMVYSLPNLNNTYTTRIPANNNGTGLKTISVDENVKVYPNPASTEVIIDAQEVFVENYSLYDIAGGLMTTGEMNGVSSTISVTNLQEGIYILQLNTTQGVVNKRIIIKR
;
A
#
# COMPACT_ATOMS: atom_id res chain seq x y z
N MET A 1 30.43 32.12 -86.16
CA MET A 1 31.15 32.51 -84.91
C MET A 1 30.17 32.49 -83.74
N LYS A 2 29.86 31.31 -83.18
CA LYS A 2 29.03 31.12 -81.98
C LYS A 2 29.39 29.79 -81.32
N LYS A 3 30.52 29.77 -80.64
CA LYS A 3 30.99 28.75 -79.69
C LYS A 3 32.08 29.47 -78.91
N ASN A 4 31.76 29.93 -77.70
CA ASN A 4 32.68 30.40 -76.63
C ASN A 4 31.96 31.18 -75.49
N ILE A 5 30.62 31.15 -75.38
CA ILE A 5 29.90 31.84 -74.28
C ILE A 5 29.13 30.87 -73.35
N LEU A 6 29.14 29.56 -73.60
CA LEU A 6 28.38 28.60 -72.77
C LEU A 6 29.22 27.83 -71.73
N PHE A 7 30.55 28.04 -71.67
CA PHE A 7 31.42 27.34 -70.72
C PHE A 7 31.88 28.19 -69.53
N LEU A 8 31.45 29.46 -69.43
CA LEU A 8 31.81 30.36 -68.34
C LEU A 8 30.63 30.69 -67.39
N LEU A 9 29.44 30.12 -67.62
CA LEU A 9 28.24 30.36 -66.80
C LEU A 9 27.78 29.15 -65.96
N ILE A 10 28.52 28.03 -65.98
CA ILE A 10 28.26 26.83 -65.17
C ILE A 10 29.29 26.65 -64.02
N LEU A 11 30.20 27.62 -63.83
CA LEU A 11 31.27 27.55 -62.80
C LEU A 11 31.09 28.56 -61.63
N CYS A 12 29.87 29.03 -61.33
CA CYS A 12 29.64 29.97 -60.22
C CYS A 12 28.37 29.71 -59.37
N MET A 13 27.85 28.48 -59.34
CA MET A 13 26.87 28.07 -58.31
C MET A 13 27.28 26.75 -57.68
N SER A 14 28.49 26.70 -57.12
CA SER A 14 28.74 25.84 -55.95
C SER A 14 27.99 26.49 -54.78
N VAL A 15 26.76 26.05 -54.54
CA VAL A 15 26.12 26.21 -53.23
C VAL A 15 27.08 25.53 -52.26
N MET A 16 27.84 26.31 -51.49
CA MET A 16 28.57 25.78 -50.35
C MET A 16 27.49 25.28 -49.38
N ALA A 17 27.24 23.98 -49.38
CA ALA A 17 26.48 23.37 -48.30
C ALA A 17 27.26 23.66 -47.01
N GLN A 18 26.70 24.49 -46.13
CA GLN A 18 27.24 24.63 -44.78
C GLN A 18 27.11 23.26 -44.08
N ALA A 19 28.16 22.85 -43.36
CA ALA A 19 28.11 21.65 -42.54
C ALA A 19 26.92 21.71 -41.55
N THR A 20 26.32 20.57 -41.24
CA THR A 20 25.20 20.48 -40.29
C THR A 20 25.65 20.68 -38.83
N ASP A 21 26.91 20.34 -38.54
CA ASP A 21 27.61 20.51 -37.25
C ASP A 21 28.50 21.78 -37.21
N LEU A 22 29.41 21.88 -36.24
CA LEU A 22 30.33 23.02 -36.08
C LEU A 22 31.62 22.91 -36.92
N THR A 23 31.69 21.95 -37.85
CA THR A 23 32.85 21.76 -38.73
C THR A 23 33.23 23.06 -39.47
N GLY A 24 34.53 23.37 -39.43
CA GLY A 24 35.12 24.51 -40.10
C GLY A 24 35.16 25.80 -39.26
N LEU A 25 34.64 25.79 -38.03
CA LEU A 25 34.79 26.90 -37.08
C LEU A 25 36.04 26.73 -36.23
N LYS A 26 36.78 27.81 -36.00
CA LYS A 26 37.87 27.91 -35.02
C LYS A 26 37.41 28.71 -33.82
N ILE A 27 37.42 28.10 -32.63
CA ILE A 27 36.96 28.73 -31.39
C ILE A 27 38.13 28.82 -30.43
N TYR A 28 38.38 30.01 -29.89
CA TYR A 28 39.38 30.23 -28.85
C TYR A 28 38.70 30.31 -27.49
N ILE A 29 39.09 29.44 -26.55
CA ILE A 29 38.60 29.43 -25.17
C ILE A 29 39.74 29.83 -24.24
N ASN A 30 39.51 30.85 -23.44
CA ASN A 30 40.39 31.27 -22.37
C ASN A 30 39.74 31.02 -21.01
N PRO A 31 40.09 29.92 -20.32
CA PRO A 31 39.82 29.81 -18.90
C PRO A 31 40.66 30.86 -18.15
N GLY A 32 40.00 31.84 -17.53
CA GLY A 32 40.66 32.94 -16.83
C GLY A 32 41.58 32.49 -15.70
N HIS A 33 42.59 33.31 -15.39
CA HIS A 33 43.59 33.11 -14.31
C HIS A 33 44.44 31.84 -14.45
N GLY A 34 45.29 31.55 -13.46
CA GLY A 34 46.05 30.30 -13.35
C GLY A 34 46.91 30.22 -12.08
N GLY A 35 47.23 29.01 -11.64
CA GLY A 35 48.39 28.74 -10.76
C GLY A 35 48.23 28.94 -9.26
N HIS A 36 47.00 29.16 -8.75
CA HIS A 36 46.71 29.27 -7.31
C HIS A 36 47.57 30.30 -6.57
N GLU A 37 47.89 31.42 -7.24
CA GLU A 37 48.75 32.47 -6.70
C GLU A 37 48.06 33.84 -6.64
N GLY A 38 48.81 34.91 -6.35
CA GLY A 38 48.25 36.24 -6.09
C GLY A 38 47.43 36.87 -7.22
N ASN A 39 47.55 36.36 -8.45
CA ASN A 39 46.76 36.82 -9.60
C ASN A 39 45.42 36.08 -9.75
N ASP A 40 45.18 35.00 -9.00
CA ASP A 40 43.95 34.20 -8.97
C ASP A 40 43.00 34.67 -7.85
N ARG A 41 41.84 34.03 -7.66
CA ARG A 41 40.87 34.36 -6.60
C ARG A 41 40.50 33.14 -5.78
N SER A 42 40.84 33.17 -4.48
CA SER A 42 40.43 32.14 -3.51
C SER A 42 39.42 32.70 -2.52
N VAL A 43 38.39 31.91 -2.19
CA VAL A 43 37.40 32.26 -1.16
C VAL A 43 37.08 31.07 -0.24
N TRP A 44 36.43 31.37 0.88
CA TRP A 44 36.05 30.38 1.90
C TRP A 44 34.92 29.46 1.43
N THR A 45 35.03 28.17 1.80
CA THR A 45 33.97 27.16 1.69
C THR A 45 33.92 26.32 2.97
N ILE A 46 32.78 25.68 3.25
CA ILE A 46 32.59 24.84 4.45
C ILE A 46 33.60 23.68 4.50
N PRO A 47 33.77 22.85 3.44
CA PRO A 47 34.66 21.68 3.52
C PRO A 47 36.14 22.04 3.52
N VAL A 48 36.50 23.19 2.93
CA VAL A 48 37.88 23.67 2.83
C VAL A 48 37.92 25.16 3.21
N PRO A 49 38.08 25.47 4.51
CA PRO A 49 38.02 26.84 5.01
C PRO A 49 39.30 27.65 4.80
N GLU A 50 40.43 27.02 4.45
CA GLU A 50 41.70 27.72 4.23
C GLU A 50 41.73 28.48 2.89
N VAL A 51 41.70 29.81 2.97
CA VAL A 51 41.76 30.70 1.81
C VAL A 51 43.21 31.00 1.42
N TRP A 52 43.49 31.10 0.11
CA TRP A 52 44.79 31.45 -0.47
C TRP A 52 45.94 30.44 -0.31
N THR A 53 45.76 29.38 0.46
CA THR A 53 46.84 28.42 0.79
C THR A 53 46.58 27.00 0.34
N ASN A 54 45.30 26.63 0.16
CA ASN A 54 44.92 25.26 -0.17
C ASN A 54 44.40 25.17 -1.62
N PRO A 55 45.14 24.52 -2.54
CA PRO A 55 44.72 24.41 -3.95
C PRO A 55 43.46 23.54 -4.13
N ASN A 56 43.09 22.73 -3.12
CA ASN A 56 41.86 21.93 -3.12
C ASN A 56 40.62 22.74 -2.73
N GLY A 57 40.77 23.97 -2.21
CA GLY A 57 39.67 24.88 -1.94
C GLY A 57 39.10 25.52 -3.21
N TYR A 58 38.17 26.46 -3.04
CA TYR A 58 37.69 27.23 -4.18
C TYR A 58 38.80 28.16 -4.70
N TRP A 59 39.03 28.06 -6.00
CA TRP A 59 39.79 29.03 -6.79
C TRP A 59 39.02 29.33 -8.08
N GLU A 60 38.94 30.60 -8.46
CA GLU A 60 38.28 31.01 -9.70
C GLU A 60 38.86 30.24 -10.90
N SER A 61 40.19 30.17 -10.99
CA SER A 61 40.89 29.42 -12.04
C SER A 61 40.51 27.94 -12.13
N ASN A 62 40.15 27.28 -11.01
CA ASN A 62 39.70 25.89 -10.99
C ASN A 62 38.35 25.78 -11.72
N SER A 63 37.36 26.56 -11.28
CA SER A 63 36.02 26.52 -11.87
C SER A 63 36.03 26.94 -13.35
N ASN A 64 36.83 27.95 -13.72
CA ASN A 64 36.98 28.38 -15.11
C ASN A 64 37.60 27.30 -15.99
N LEU A 65 38.60 26.57 -15.47
CA LEU A 65 39.24 25.48 -16.21
C LEU A 65 38.27 24.32 -16.43
N VAL A 66 37.52 23.91 -15.40
CA VAL A 66 36.52 22.85 -15.52
C VAL A 66 35.47 23.20 -16.59
N LYS A 67 34.94 24.43 -16.55
CA LYS A 67 34.01 24.94 -17.58
C LYS A 67 34.64 24.90 -18.99
N GLY A 68 35.86 25.40 -19.11
CA GLY A 68 36.55 25.51 -20.39
C GLY A 68 36.90 24.16 -21.02
N LEU A 69 37.36 23.19 -20.21
CA LEU A 69 37.66 21.83 -20.67
C LEU A 69 36.39 21.10 -21.12
N ALA A 70 35.32 21.16 -20.32
CA ALA A 70 34.04 20.56 -20.69
C ALA A 70 33.49 21.15 -21.99
N LEU A 71 33.60 22.48 -22.16
CA LEU A 71 33.18 23.16 -23.39
C LEU A 71 34.05 22.78 -24.58
N ARG A 72 35.38 22.69 -24.42
CA ARG A 72 36.29 22.22 -25.48
C ARG A 72 35.83 20.87 -25.99
N ASP A 73 35.67 19.91 -25.09
CA ASP A 73 35.36 18.53 -25.46
C ASP A 73 34.05 18.46 -26.28
N MET A 74 32.99 19.16 -25.83
CA MET A 74 31.73 19.23 -26.58
C MET A 74 31.85 19.92 -27.94
N LEU A 75 32.68 20.95 -28.06
CA LEU A 75 32.89 21.67 -29.33
C LEU A 75 33.72 20.86 -30.32
N GLU A 76 34.76 20.16 -29.85
CA GLU A 76 35.60 19.28 -30.67
C GLU A 76 34.80 18.06 -31.15
N ASP A 77 33.98 17.46 -30.29
CA ASP A 77 33.06 16.37 -30.65
C ASP A 77 32.04 16.81 -31.71
N ALA A 78 31.66 18.09 -31.72
CA ALA A 78 30.81 18.71 -32.73
C ALA A 78 31.57 19.21 -33.98
N GLY A 79 32.87 18.90 -34.11
CA GLY A 79 33.68 19.17 -35.30
C GLY A 79 34.39 20.53 -35.34
N ALA A 80 34.26 21.36 -34.30
CA ALA A 80 34.99 22.62 -34.23
C ALA A 80 36.49 22.40 -33.96
N THR A 81 37.34 23.31 -34.43
CA THR A 81 38.74 23.38 -33.99
C THR A 81 38.82 24.29 -32.76
N VAL A 82 39.18 23.74 -31.61
CA VAL A 82 39.30 24.52 -30.38
C VAL A 82 40.76 24.84 -30.07
N ILE A 83 41.02 26.07 -29.66
CA ILE A 83 42.32 26.53 -29.17
C ILE A 83 42.10 27.02 -27.75
N MET A 84 42.86 26.49 -26.80
CA MET A 84 42.76 26.90 -25.39
C MET A 84 43.99 27.68 -24.96
N SER A 85 43.77 28.74 -24.16
CA SER A 85 44.89 29.49 -23.58
C SER A 85 45.70 28.66 -22.59
N ARG A 86 45.04 27.71 -21.91
CA ARG A 86 45.61 26.73 -20.98
C ARG A 86 44.70 25.51 -20.85
N VAL A 87 45.27 24.36 -20.50
CA VAL A 87 44.57 23.10 -20.21
C VAL A 87 44.91 22.52 -18.83
N GLU A 88 45.88 23.13 -18.15
CA GLU A 88 46.29 22.82 -16.77
C GLU A 88 46.15 24.08 -15.91
N ASN A 89 46.35 23.94 -14.59
CA ASN A 89 46.26 25.04 -13.63
C ASN A 89 47.54 25.18 -12.80
N ARG A 90 48.67 25.45 -13.46
CA ARG A 90 49.97 25.71 -12.83
C ARG A 90 50.33 27.19 -12.94
N THR A 91 51.33 27.61 -12.18
CA THR A 91 51.87 28.99 -12.20
C THR A 91 52.23 29.44 -13.62
N GLU A 92 52.87 28.58 -14.42
CA GLU A 92 53.24 28.91 -15.81
C GLU A 92 52.04 29.04 -16.77
N ASP A 93 50.87 28.57 -16.37
CA ASP A 93 49.64 28.67 -17.18
C ASP A 93 48.92 30.03 -16.99
N ASP A 94 49.34 30.86 -16.02
CA ASP A 94 48.89 32.26 -15.86
C ASP A 94 49.58 33.17 -16.89
N ARG A 95 49.10 33.10 -18.14
CA ARG A 95 49.72 33.78 -19.29
C ARG A 95 49.42 35.29 -19.30
N PRO A 96 50.34 36.12 -19.85
CA PRO A 96 50.07 37.55 -20.05
C PRO A 96 48.81 37.78 -20.89
N LEU A 97 47.89 38.61 -20.38
CA LEU A 97 46.56 38.83 -20.96
C LEU A 97 46.58 39.25 -22.44
N SER A 98 47.54 40.09 -22.85
CA SER A 98 47.64 40.54 -24.25
C SER A 98 48.07 39.42 -25.20
N SER A 99 48.92 38.50 -24.73
CA SER A 99 49.41 37.37 -25.54
C SER A 99 48.30 36.38 -25.88
N ILE A 100 47.30 36.23 -25.00
CA ILE A 100 46.12 35.40 -25.24
C ILE A 100 45.31 35.96 -26.41
N ALA A 101 45.04 37.28 -26.40
CA ALA A 101 44.32 37.95 -27.48
C ALA A 101 45.10 37.94 -28.81
N GLU A 102 46.41 38.16 -28.75
CA GLU A 102 47.30 38.10 -29.92
C GLU A 102 47.35 36.71 -30.53
N GLU A 103 47.35 35.65 -29.71
CA GLU A 103 47.27 34.26 -30.18
C GLU A 103 45.94 33.95 -30.86
N ALA A 104 44.82 34.41 -30.29
CA ALA A 104 43.50 34.29 -30.92
C ALA A 104 43.47 34.99 -32.29
N ASN A 105 44.02 36.21 -32.36
CA ASN A 105 44.14 36.97 -33.61
C ASN A 105 45.02 36.26 -34.64
N ALA A 106 46.19 35.76 -34.23
CA ALA A 106 47.14 35.08 -35.10
C ALA A 106 46.57 33.80 -35.71
N ASN A 107 45.69 33.11 -34.98
CA ASN A 107 44.98 31.93 -35.45
C ASN A 107 43.73 32.23 -36.28
N GLN A 108 43.35 33.52 -36.38
CA GLN A 108 42.16 34.00 -37.09
C GLN A 108 40.91 33.23 -36.67
N VAL A 109 40.68 33.14 -35.37
CA VAL A 109 39.52 32.41 -34.82
C VAL A 109 38.20 33.11 -35.16
N ASP A 110 37.15 32.31 -35.31
CA ASP A 110 35.80 32.78 -35.61
C ASP A 110 35.07 33.29 -34.36
N HIS A 111 35.49 32.82 -33.18
CA HIS A 111 34.94 33.19 -31.88
C HIS A 111 36.03 33.18 -30.80
N PHE A 112 36.11 34.25 -30.02
CA PHE A 112 36.90 34.31 -28.80
C PHE A 112 35.99 34.34 -27.57
N LEU A 113 36.23 33.44 -26.61
CA LEU A 113 35.52 33.35 -25.34
C LEU A 113 36.53 33.36 -24.19
N SER A 114 36.37 34.26 -23.24
CA SER A 114 37.07 34.23 -21.95
C SER A 114 36.09 33.93 -20.82
N ILE A 115 36.39 32.94 -19.97
CA ILE A 115 35.50 32.42 -18.92
C ILE A 115 36.03 32.85 -17.56
N HIS A 116 35.18 33.52 -16.78
CA HIS A 116 35.47 34.10 -15.48
C HIS A 116 34.29 34.00 -14.50
N SER A 117 34.54 34.32 -13.23
CA SER A 117 33.53 34.57 -12.20
C SER A 117 33.89 35.82 -11.40
N ASN A 118 32.90 36.48 -10.80
CA ASN A 118 33.07 37.82 -10.24
C ASN A 118 32.97 37.87 -8.71
N ALA A 119 33.26 39.02 -8.10
CA ALA A 119 33.08 39.26 -6.67
C ALA A 119 32.62 40.69 -6.37
N LEU A 120 31.90 40.89 -5.26
CA LEU A 120 31.55 42.24 -4.77
C LEU A 120 31.38 42.35 -3.25
N ASN A 121 30.45 41.61 -2.65
CA ASN A 121 30.03 41.82 -1.25
C ASN A 121 29.34 40.62 -0.58
N THR A 122 29.56 39.40 -1.07
CA THR A 122 28.98 38.15 -0.53
C THR A 122 27.46 38.01 -0.55
N LEU A 123 26.70 38.95 -1.12
CA LEU A 123 25.25 38.85 -1.32
C LEU A 123 24.82 39.20 -2.76
N THR A 124 25.77 39.54 -3.61
CA THR A 124 25.54 39.90 -5.01
C THR A 124 25.79 38.69 -5.89
N ASN A 125 24.88 38.41 -6.84
CA ASN A 125 25.05 37.34 -7.82
C ASN A 125 24.24 37.65 -9.09
N TYR A 126 24.79 38.43 -10.02
CA TYR A 126 24.16 38.69 -11.32
C TYR A 126 25.09 38.27 -12.46
N LEU A 127 24.53 38.01 -13.64
CA LEU A 127 25.33 37.64 -14.81
C LEU A 127 25.92 38.88 -15.48
N LEU A 128 27.22 38.92 -15.75
CA LEU A 128 27.90 40.03 -16.44
C LEU A 128 28.67 39.51 -17.67
N ILE A 129 28.35 40.06 -18.85
CA ILE A 129 29.05 39.72 -20.09
C ILE A 129 29.66 40.97 -20.70
N LEU A 130 30.95 40.89 -21.02
CA LEU A 130 31.77 42.01 -21.50
C LEU A 130 32.30 41.76 -22.92
N TYR A 131 32.18 42.73 -23.80
CA TYR A 131 32.78 42.68 -25.14
C TYR A 131 33.71 43.87 -25.37
N ARG A 132 34.65 43.73 -26.32
CA ARG A 132 35.56 44.82 -26.64
C ARG A 132 34.83 45.98 -27.31
N GLY A 133 34.82 47.16 -26.71
CA GLY A 133 34.26 48.37 -27.32
C GLY A 133 33.51 49.28 -26.35
N ARG A 134 32.83 50.30 -26.89
CA ARG A 134 31.90 51.13 -26.12
C ARG A 134 30.51 50.48 -26.11
N GLN A 135 29.66 50.87 -25.16
CA GLN A 135 28.29 50.38 -25.11
C GLN A 135 27.55 50.62 -26.44
N GLY A 136 27.06 49.55 -27.05
CA GLY A 136 26.36 49.58 -28.35
C GLY A 136 27.27 49.81 -29.56
N ALA A 137 28.60 49.78 -29.37
CA ALA A 137 29.59 50.00 -30.41
C ALA A 137 30.80 49.06 -30.19
N PRO A 138 30.67 47.76 -30.54
CA PRO A 138 31.79 46.81 -30.44
C PRO A 138 32.91 47.20 -31.40
N THR A 139 34.16 47.04 -30.97
CA THR A 139 35.34 47.27 -31.82
C THR A 139 35.37 46.29 -32.98
N THR A 140 35.00 45.02 -32.72
CA THR A 140 34.86 43.98 -33.73
C THR A 140 33.42 43.48 -33.74
N PRO A 141 32.57 43.95 -34.66
CA PRO A 141 31.24 43.37 -34.85
C PRO A 141 31.35 41.90 -35.28
N PRO A 142 30.50 40.98 -34.81
CA PRO A 142 29.27 41.19 -34.02
C PRO A 142 29.39 40.83 -32.51
N SER A 143 30.46 41.23 -31.81
CA SER A 143 30.75 40.79 -30.43
C SER A 143 29.67 41.11 -29.38
N ASP A 144 28.97 42.24 -29.51
CA ASP A 144 27.89 42.65 -28.61
C ASP A 144 26.64 41.75 -28.72
N GLN A 145 26.33 41.30 -29.94
CA GLN A 145 25.25 40.36 -30.22
C GLN A 145 25.61 38.94 -29.75
N MET A 146 26.88 38.54 -29.88
CA MET A 146 27.37 37.27 -29.31
C MET A 146 27.22 37.26 -27.79
N ALA A 147 27.65 38.34 -27.12
CA ALA A 147 27.47 38.51 -25.68
C ALA A 147 25.99 38.46 -25.26
N ALA A 148 25.10 39.10 -26.03
CA ALA A 148 23.66 39.06 -25.78
C ALA A 148 23.06 37.66 -25.95
N SER A 149 23.51 36.91 -26.97
CA SER A 149 23.06 35.54 -27.21
C SER A 149 23.36 34.65 -26.01
N PHE A 150 24.61 34.60 -25.54
CA PHE A 150 24.96 33.79 -24.37
C PHE A 150 24.30 34.31 -23.08
N GLY A 151 24.28 35.62 -22.86
CA GLY A 151 23.65 36.21 -21.66
C GLY A 151 22.18 35.79 -21.50
N ASN A 152 21.42 35.72 -22.60
CA ASN A 152 20.02 35.30 -22.60
C ASN A 152 19.81 33.79 -22.38
N ILE A 153 20.86 32.98 -22.59
CA ILE A 153 20.83 31.54 -22.33
C ILE A 153 21.23 31.29 -20.87
N GLN A 154 22.34 31.85 -20.40
CA GLN A 154 22.89 31.59 -19.06
C GLN A 154 22.01 32.13 -17.92
N ILE A 155 21.36 33.28 -18.09
CA ILE A 155 20.47 33.85 -17.05
C ILE A 155 19.30 32.93 -16.70
N LYS A 156 18.98 31.96 -17.57
CA LYS A 156 17.92 30.96 -17.35
C LYS A 156 18.37 29.79 -16.49
N ASN A 157 19.58 29.80 -15.92
CA ASN A 157 20.02 28.75 -15.02
C ASN A 157 19.09 28.67 -13.80
N PRO A 158 18.29 27.60 -13.64
CA PRO A 158 17.32 27.52 -12.56
C PRO A 158 17.99 27.27 -11.21
N LEU A 159 19.24 26.79 -11.21
CA LEU A 159 19.97 26.43 -9.99
C LEU A 159 20.68 27.62 -9.35
N THR A 160 20.89 28.71 -10.10
CA THR A 160 21.48 29.95 -9.60
C THR A 160 20.41 30.86 -9.02
N VAL A 161 20.64 31.40 -7.82
CA VAL A 161 19.86 32.51 -7.28
C VAL A 161 20.43 33.81 -7.83
N TRP A 162 19.73 34.41 -8.78
CA TRP A 162 20.14 35.68 -9.39
C TRP A 162 19.60 36.88 -8.64
N THR A 163 20.49 37.80 -8.27
CA THR A 163 20.15 39.13 -7.72
C THR A 163 19.61 40.10 -8.76
N SER A 164 19.74 39.77 -10.05
CA SER A 164 19.13 40.49 -11.17
C SER A 164 18.50 39.48 -12.13
N PRO A 165 17.23 39.68 -12.56
CA PRO A 165 16.58 38.76 -13.50
C PRO A 165 17.09 38.91 -14.94
N ASN A 166 17.93 39.91 -15.23
CA ASN A 166 18.47 40.18 -16.56
C ASN A 166 20.01 40.19 -16.56
N PRO A 167 20.66 39.72 -17.64
CA PRO A 167 22.11 39.82 -17.79
C PRO A 167 22.57 41.27 -17.94
N LEU A 168 23.71 41.60 -17.34
CA LEU A 168 24.38 42.88 -17.50
C LEU A 168 25.36 42.81 -18.68
N LEU A 169 24.92 43.28 -19.84
CA LEU A 169 25.75 43.31 -21.05
C LEU A 169 26.45 44.65 -21.21
N ARG A 170 27.79 44.68 -21.27
CA ARG A 170 28.55 45.94 -21.33
C ARG A 170 29.74 45.89 -22.29
N GLY A 171 29.98 47.01 -22.98
CA GLY A 171 31.28 47.24 -23.65
C GLY A 171 32.36 47.55 -22.61
N ASP A 172 33.50 46.87 -22.65
CA ASP A 172 34.57 46.94 -21.66
C ASP A 172 35.15 48.36 -21.47
N ILE A 173 35.22 49.16 -22.54
CA ILE A 173 35.68 50.57 -22.49
C ILE A 173 34.69 51.44 -21.71
N THR A 174 33.40 51.09 -21.74
CA THR A 174 32.36 51.85 -21.02
C THR A 174 32.23 51.40 -19.57
N PHE A 175 32.49 50.12 -19.30
CA PHE A 175 32.35 49.54 -17.97
C PHE A 175 33.48 49.97 -17.02
N TYR A 176 34.72 50.01 -17.50
CA TYR A 176 35.90 50.34 -16.69
C TYR A 176 36.32 51.82 -16.77
N PRO A 177 37.12 52.32 -15.81
CA PRO A 177 37.70 53.66 -15.85
C PRO A 177 38.41 53.98 -17.18
N ALA A 178 38.31 55.23 -17.62
CA ALA A 178 38.80 55.64 -18.94
C ALA A 178 40.32 55.43 -19.14
N ASP A 179 41.11 55.49 -18.07
CA ASP A 179 42.54 55.26 -18.04
C ASP A 179 42.93 53.78 -18.18
N TRP A 180 42.01 52.84 -17.92
CA TRP A 180 42.24 51.41 -18.11
C TRP A 180 42.11 50.96 -19.58
N ASN A 181 41.39 51.73 -20.40
CA ASN A 181 41.10 51.42 -21.81
C ASN A 181 40.57 49.97 -22.01
N GLY A 182 39.67 49.54 -21.12
CA GLY A 182 39.07 48.20 -21.14
C GLY A 182 40.00 47.06 -20.70
N LEU A 183 39.55 45.82 -20.87
CA LEU A 183 40.18 44.63 -20.32
C LEU A 183 41.40 44.18 -21.13
N GLY A 184 42.47 43.78 -20.45
CA GLY A 184 43.74 43.39 -21.08
C GLY A 184 43.60 42.25 -22.09
N VAL A 185 42.73 41.27 -21.82
CA VAL A 185 42.49 40.11 -22.68
C VAL A 185 41.58 40.44 -23.89
N LEU A 186 40.84 41.54 -23.84
CA LEU A 186 39.99 42.01 -24.94
C LEU A 186 40.63 43.14 -25.75
N ARG A 187 41.59 43.88 -25.17
CA ARG A 187 42.14 45.11 -25.73
C ARG A 187 42.83 44.91 -27.10
N PRO A 188 43.66 43.88 -27.32
CA PRO A 188 44.29 43.63 -28.63
C PRO A 188 43.39 42.86 -29.60
N LEU A 189 42.22 42.41 -29.18
CA LEU A 189 41.38 41.48 -29.95
C LEU A 189 40.82 42.16 -31.20
N VAL A 190 41.08 41.57 -32.37
CA VAL A 190 40.52 42.00 -33.68
C VAL A 190 39.60 40.95 -34.30
N VAL A 191 39.35 39.86 -33.59
CA VAL A 191 38.34 38.83 -33.89
C VAL A 191 37.09 39.03 -33.01
N PRO A 192 35.90 38.55 -33.41
CA PRO A 192 34.70 38.66 -32.58
C PRO A 192 34.80 37.82 -31.30
N GLY A 193 34.29 38.34 -30.19
CA GLY A 193 34.28 37.60 -28.93
C GLY A 193 33.89 38.40 -27.68
N PHE A 194 33.75 37.69 -26.57
CA PHE A 194 33.36 38.25 -25.29
C PHE A 194 34.03 37.54 -24.10
N LEU A 195 33.95 38.18 -22.94
CA LEU A 195 34.30 37.64 -21.63
C LEU A 195 33.03 37.45 -20.81
N SER A 196 32.91 36.29 -20.19
CA SER A 196 31.78 35.91 -19.33
C SER A 196 32.21 35.92 -17.87
N GLU A 197 31.65 36.83 -17.08
CA GLU A 197 31.62 36.76 -15.63
C GLU A 197 30.35 35.98 -15.24
N GLY A 198 30.47 34.65 -15.22
CA GLY A 198 29.33 33.73 -15.26
C GLY A 198 28.42 33.74 -14.02
N SER A 199 29.00 34.02 -12.85
CA SER A 199 28.32 34.22 -11.57
C SER A 199 29.30 34.82 -10.56
N PHE A 200 28.85 35.10 -9.33
CA PHE A 200 29.68 35.69 -8.29
C PHE A 200 30.23 34.62 -7.35
N HIS A 201 31.56 34.45 -7.35
CA HIS A 201 32.24 33.45 -6.56
C HIS A 201 32.44 33.82 -5.09
N ASP A 202 32.10 35.04 -4.67
CA ASP A 202 32.13 35.45 -3.26
C ASP A 202 30.75 35.33 -2.58
N TYR A 203 29.67 35.05 -3.32
CA TYR A 203 28.37 34.70 -2.77
C TYR A 203 28.40 33.23 -2.31
N PRO A 204 28.39 32.93 -0.98
CA PRO A 204 28.74 31.60 -0.50
C PRO A 204 27.93 30.44 -1.12
N PRO A 205 26.59 30.49 -1.26
CA PRO A 205 25.84 29.43 -1.93
C PRO A 205 26.32 29.18 -3.36
N GLU A 206 26.69 30.23 -4.10
CA GLU A 206 27.21 30.10 -5.46
C GLU A 206 28.64 29.57 -5.48
N THR A 207 29.51 29.98 -4.56
CA THR A 207 30.85 29.41 -4.39
C THR A 207 30.79 27.89 -4.22
N HIS A 208 29.90 27.40 -3.35
CA HIS A 208 29.74 25.98 -3.06
C HIS A 208 29.22 25.21 -4.28
N ARG A 209 28.38 25.83 -5.12
CA ARG A 209 28.00 25.27 -6.43
C ARG A 209 29.18 25.26 -7.41
N LEU A 210 29.99 26.31 -7.47
CA LEU A 210 31.14 26.40 -8.38
C LEU A 210 32.27 25.41 -8.03
N CYS A 211 32.29 24.86 -6.81
CA CYS A 211 33.14 23.72 -6.46
C CYS A 211 32.68 22.39 -7.06
N ASN A 212 31.41 22.28 -7.46
CA ASN A 212 30.85 21.09 -8.09
C ASN A 212 31.14 21.10 -9.60
N ASN A 213 31.82 20.04 -10.07
CA ASN A 213 32.20 19.92 -11.48
C ASN A 213 30.99 19.82 -12.42
N ASP A 214 29.90 19.19 -11.98
CA ASP A 214 28.67 19.09 -12.77
C ASP A 214 28.02 20.46 -12.94
N TYR A 215 27.94 21.26 -11.88
CA TYR A 215 27.45 22.63 -11.96
C TYR A 215 28.27 23.48 -12.94
N CYS A 216 29.60 23.35 -12.91
CA CYS A 216 30.49 23.98 -13.88
C CYS A 216 30.21 23.48 -15.32
N LYS A 217 30.01 22.18 -15.51
CA LYS A 217 29.67 21.59 -16.81
C LYS A 217 28.30 22.06 -17.32
N LEU A 218 27.32 22.33 -16.46
CA LEU A 218 26.02 22.90 -16.85
C LEU A 218 26.14 24.32 -17.41
N GLU A 219 27.08 25.12 -16.94
CA GLU A 219 27.41 26.42 -17.57
C GLU A 219 28.11 26.23 -18.92
N ALA A 220 29.02 25.25 -19.02
CA ALA A 220 29.65 24.87 -20.29
C ALA A 220 28.61 24.42 -21.33
N LEU A 221 27.58 23.67 -20.93
CA LEU A 221 26.48 23.25 -21.81
C LEU A 221 25.68 24.44 -22.35
N ARG A 222 25.51 25.50 -21.55
CA ARG A 222 24.83 26.74 -21.98
C ARG A 222 25.71 27.57 -22.91
N LEU A 223 27.03 27.58 -22.69
CA LEU A 223 27.99 28.12 -23.65
C LEU A 223 27.94 27.33 -24.96
N PHE A 224 27.84 25.99 -24.89
CA PHE A 224 27.66 25.14 -26.06
C PHE A 224 26.33 25.43 -26.78
N GLU A 225 25.24 25.67 -26.05
CA GLU A 225 23.95 26.16 -26.60
C GLU A 225 24.08 27.47 -27.35
N HIS A 226 24.90 28.38 -26.84
CA HIS A 226 25.20 29.62 -27.53
C HIS A 226 25.84 29.37 -28.91
N PHE A 227 26.81 28.46 -29.03
CA PHE A 227 27.52 28.23 -30.30
C PHE A 227 26.62 27.72 -31.42
N TYR A 228 25.81 26.68 -31.19
CA TYR A 228 24.92 26.18 -32.24
C TYR A 228 23.79 27.18 -32.55
N THR A 229 23.29 27.90 -31.54
CA THR A 229 22.27 28.95 -31.74
C THR A 229 22.82 30.10 -32.58
N TRP A 230 24.02 30.57 -32.26
CA TRP A 230 24.66 31.70 -32.91
C TRP A 230 25.06 31.37 -34.35
N TYR A 231 25.73 30.24 -34.57
CA TYR A 231 26.17 29.79 -35.89
C TYR A 231 25.07 29.05 -36.67
N LYS A 232 23.86 28.94 -36.12
CA LYS A 232 22.68 28.31 -36.74
C LYS A 232 22.95 26.87 -37.20
N ARG A 233 23.55 26.07 -36.32
CA ARG A 233 23.82 24.64 -36.55
C ARG A 233 22.71 23.78 -35.96
N GLU A 234 22.72 22.49 -36.31
CA GLU A 234 21.78 21.53 -35.74
C GLU A 234 22.00 21.37 -34.23
N THR A 235 20.91 21.37 -33.48
CA THR A 235 20.91 21.20 -32.03
C THR A 235 21.23 19.74 -31.66
N PRO A 236 21.92 19.48 -30.54
CA PRO A 236 22.14 18.11 -30.05
C PRO A 236 20.84 17.30 -29.94
N THR A 237 20.92 16.00 -30.22
CA THR A 237 19.75 15.10 -30.20
C THR A 237 19.36 14.64 -28.79
N THR A 238 20.26 14.77 -27.81
CA THR A 238 20.07 14.42 -26.41
C THR A 238 19.89 15.66 -25.53
N GLY A 239 19.33 15.50 -24.34
CA GLY A 239 19.16 16.55 -23.32
C GLY A 239 19.89 16.22 -22.01
N THR A 240 19.78 17.14 -21.04
CA THR A 240 20.36 17.01 -19.70
C THR A 240 19.29 17.23 -18.64
N LEU A 241 19.30 16.43 -17.58
CA LEU A 241 18.50 16.65 -16.39
C LEU A 241 19.41 16.99 -15.21
N SER A 242 19.18 18.12 -14.55
CA SER A 242 19.99 18.51 -13.39
C SER A 242 19.18 19.24 -12.33
N GLY A 243 19.72 19.31 -11.13
CA GLY A 243 18.97 19.75 -9.98
C GLY A 243 19.79 19.95 -8.73
N TRP A 244 19.08 20.27 -7.64
CA TRP A 244 19.63 20.21 -6.29
C TRP A 244 18.68 19.44 -5.35
N VAL A 245 19.24 18.92 -4.27
CA VAL A 245 18.54 18.29 -3.15
C VAL A 245 18.82 19.08 -1.86
N LYS A 246 17.76 19.60 -1.22
CA LYS A 246 17.83 20.34 0.05
C LYS A 246 16.82 19.81 1.07
N SER A 247 16.91 20.23 2.33
CA SER A 247 15.91 19.96 3.35
C SER A 247 14.63 20.79 3.11
N GLU A 248 13.49 20.22 3.49
CA GLU A 248 12.17 20.88 3.49
C GLU A 248 11.90 21.61 4.81
N ASN A 249 12.47 21.14 5.91
CA ASN A 249 12.17 21.59 7.27
C ASN A 249 13.41 21.98 8.10
N GLU A 250 14.58 22.10 7.45
CA GLU A 250 15.79 22.63 8.08
C GLU A 250 16.35 23.79 7.26
N LEU A 251 16.59 24.91 7.96
CA LEU A 251 17.36 26.03 7.43
C LEU A 251 18.86 25.75 7.60
N VAL A 252 19.68 26.43 6.81
CA VAL A 252 21.12 26.48 7.08
C VAL A 252 21.33 27.10 8.46
N ASP A 253 22.07 26.40 9.32
CA ASP A 253 22.40 26.85 10.66
C ASP A 253 23.47 27.94 10.62
N VAL A 254 23.01 29.18 10.48
CA VAL A 254 23.89 30.36 10.44
C VAL A 254 24.58 30.65 11.78
N LEU A 255 24.14 30.04 12.89
CA LEU A 255 24.81 30.20 14.18
C LEU A 255 26.09 29.36 14.22
N ASN A 256 26.02 28.14 13.68
CA ASN A 256 27.17 27.25 13.59
C ASN A 256 28.01 27.47 12.32
N GLU A 257 27.42 28.00 11.23
CA GLU A 257 28.10 28.33 9.97
C GLU A 257 27.98 29.82 9.59
N PRO A 258 28.49 30.77 10.40
CA PRO A 258 28.22 32.21 10.26
C PRO A 258 28.75 32.86 8.98
N LYS A 259 29.63 32.17 8.23
CA LYS A 259 30.15 32.65 6.94
C LYS A 259 29.28 32.22 5.75
N PHE A 260 28.37 31.27 5.94
CA PHE A 260 27.41 30.87 4.90
C PHE A 260 26.24 31.86 4.87
N THR A 261 26.51 33.05 4.33
CA THR A 261 25.48 34.08 4.15
C THR A 261 24.64 33.78 2.90
N TYR A 262 23.32 33.94 3.00
CA TYR A 262 22.38 33.72 1.91
C TYR A 262 21.35 34.85 1.85
N ILE A 263 20.61 34.95 0.75
CA ILE A 263 19.50 35.90 0.59
C ILE A 263 18.23 35.25 1.19
N GLU A 264 17.68 35.86 2.24
CA GLU A 264 16.47 35.39 2.92
C GLU A 264 15.28 35.26 1.96
N GLY A 265 14.45 34.23 2.14
CA GLY A 265 13.27 33.97 1.30
C GLY A 265 13.58 33.36 -0.07
N THR A 266 14.84 33.00 -0.34
CA THR A 266 15.25 32.28 -1.54
C THR A 266 15.53 30.80 -1.25
N ASP A 267 15.73 30.00 -2.29
CA ASP A 267 16.11 28.59 -2.16
C ASP A 267 17.41 28.38 -1.36
N ASP A 268 18.25 29.40 -1.22
CA ASP A 268 19.57 29.32 -0.56
C ASP A 268 19.50 29.27 0.97
N GLN A 269 18.34 29.54 1.57
CA GLN A 269 18.14 29.41 3.01
C GLN A 269 18.04 27.96 3.49
N TRP A 270 17.67 27.04 2.61
CA TRP A 270 17.41 25.64 2.95
C TRP A 270 18.71 24.82 2.96
N LEU A 271 18.84 23.92 3.96
CA LEU A 271 20.03 23.08 4.15
C LEU A 271 20.28 22.16 2.94
N PRO A 272 21.42 22.26 2.24
CA PRO A 272 21.81 21.30 1.19
C PRO A 272 22.11 19.91 1.74
N LEU A 273 21.60 18.87 1.06
CA LEU A 273 21.76 17.48 1.52
C LEU A 273 22.94 16.81 0.83
N ASN A 274 24.11 16.82 1.49
CA ASN A 274 25.30 16.10 1.03
C ASN A 274 25.10 14.58 1.10
N GLY A 275 25.69 13.82 0.18
CA GLY A 275 25.56 12.37 0.12
C GLY A 275 24.13 11.84 -0.06
N ALA A 276 23.19 12.63 -0.59
CA ALA A 276 21.89 12.14 -1.03
C ALA A 276 22.06 11.29 -2.30
N THR A 277 21.36 10.15 -2.36
CA THR A 277 21.37 9.28 -3.54
C THR A 277 20.20 9.65 -4.44
N VAL A 278 20.50 10.01 -5.68
CA VAL A 278 19.57 10.42 -6.73
C VAL A 278 19.60 9.37 -7.83
N LYS A 279 18.47 8.72 -8.10
CA LYS A 279 18.32 7.69 -9.14
C LYS A 279 17.45 8.23 -10.25
N LEU A 280 18.00 8.30 -11.47
CA LEU A 280 17.20 8.52 -12.67
C LEU A 280 16.51 7.21 -13.03
N LEU A 281 15.20 7.25 -13.11
CA LEU A 281 14.35 6.12 -13.45
C LEU A 281 13.72 6.34 -14.82
N ARG A 282 13.60 5.27 -15.60
CA ARG A 282 12.78 5.28 -16.82
C ARG A 282 11.32 5.41 -16.42
N ALA A 283 10.58 6.37 -17.00
CA ALA A 283 9.20 6.62 -16.61
C ALA A 283 8.26 5.44 -16.86
N SER A 284 8.54 4.59 -17.85
CA SER A 284 7.66 3.48 -18.26
C SER A 284 7.67 2.28 -17.33
N ASP A 285 8.78 2.03 -16.62
CA ASP A 285 9.00 0.80 -15.86
C ASP A 285 9.69 1.02 -14.50
N ASN A 286 9.96 2.28 -14.13
CA ASN A 286 10.70 2.70 -12.95
C ASN A 286 12.11 2.06 -12.81
N SER A 287 12.68 1.50 -13.89
CA SER A 287 14.01 0.92 -13.85
C SER A 287 15.07 2.01 -13.66
N VAL A 288 16.07 1.73 -12.81
CA VAL A 288 17.19 2.64 -12.58
C VAL A 288 18.06 2.69 -13.84
N LEU A 289 18.11 3.85 -14.47
CA LEU A 289 18.96 4.13 -15.62
C LEU A 289 20.35 4.60 -15.20
N GLN A 290 20.39 5.52 -14.24
CA GLN A 290 21.61 6.11 -13.70
C GLN A 290 21.41 6.42 -12.22
N THR A 291 22.51 6.37 -11.45
CA THR A 291 22.54 6.76 -10.03
C THR A 291 23.61 7.81 -9.85
N TYR A 292 23.28 8.85 -9.10
CA TYR A 292 24.16 9.95 -8.74
C TYR A 292 24.14 10.12 -7.21
N THR A 293 25.28 10.45 -6.62
CA THR A 293 25.37 10.80 -5.21
C THR A 293 25.83 12.25 -5.11
N THR A 294 25.05 13.10 -4.46
CA THR A 294 25.42 14.52 -4.26
C THR A 294 26.73 14.59 -3.47
N ASP A 295 27.59 15.53 -3.85
CA ASP A 295 28.90 15.69 -3.23
C ASP A 295 28.85 16.24 -1.79
N ASP A 296 30.02 16.46 -1.21
CA ASP A 296 30.20 17.03 0.11
C ASP A 296 30.46 18.55 0.09
N TRP A 297 30.29 19.22 -1.05
CA TRP A 297 30.54 20.65 -1.22
C TRP A 297 29.38 21.53 -0.74
N TYR A 298 28.41 21.01 0.01
CA TYR A 298 27.33 21.79 0.63
C TYR A 298 26.48 22.53 -0.41
N ASN A 299 26.15 21.85 -1.52
CA ASN A 299 25.37 22.41 -2.62
C ASN A 299 24.17 21.53 -3.04
N GLY A 300 24.22 20.22 -2.75
CA GLY A 300 23.16 19.26 -3.08
C GLY A 300 22.97 18.98 -4.58
N ILE A 301 23.91 19.36 -5.44
CA ILE A 301 23.78 19.32 -6.91
C ILE A 301 23.82 17.88 -7.43
N PHE A 302 23.01 17.62 -8.47
CA PHE A 302 23.12 16.42 -9.30
C PHE A 302 22.90 16.75 -10.78
N ALA A 303 23.43 15.90 -11.67
CA ALA A 303 23.19 15.99 -13.11
C ALA A 303 23.27 14.62 -13.80
N PHE A 304 22.42 14.43 -14.80
CA PHE A 304 22.40 13.30 -15.72
C PHE A 304 22.48 13.84 -17.14
N TYR A 305 23.50 13.41 -17.88
CA TYR A 305 23.81 13.91 -19.23
C TYR A 305 23.38 12.92 -20.31
N ASP A 306 23.38 13.41 -21.55
CA ASP A 306 23.20 12.61 -22.77
C ASP A 306 21.94 11.74 -22.76
N LEU A 307 20.85 12.29 -22.20
CA LEU A 307 19.58 11.61 -22.08
C LEU A 307 18.76 11.76 -23.36
N GLU A 308 18.14 10.68 -23.80
CA GLU A 308 17.16 10.75 -24.89
C GLU A 308 15.98 11.67 -24.50
N PRO A 309 15.40 12.44 -25.44
CA PRO A 309 14.22 13.24 -25.16
C PRO A 309 13.05 12.34 -24.72
N GLY A 310 12.39 12.68 -23.61
CA GLY A 310 11.31 11.87 -23.07
C GLY A 310 10.99 12.17 -21.61
N ASN A 311 10.07 11.37 -21.07
CA ASN A 311 9.67 11.45 -19.66
C ASN A 311 10.49 10.47 -18.82
N TYR A 312 10.87 10.95 -17.64
CA TYR A 312 11.67 10.26 -16.64
C TYR A 312 11.04 10.45 -15.27
N LYS A 313 11.49 9.65 -14.32
CA LYS A 313 11.27 9.89 -12.88
C LYS A 313 12.62 10.01 -12.20
N VAL A 314 12.69 10.77 -11.12
CA VAL A 314 13.88 10.86 -10.28
C VAL A 314 13.48 10.45 -8.88
N SER A 315 14.12 9.41 -8.35
CA SER A 315 13.97 8.97 -6.97
C SER A 315 15.13 9.49 -6.15
N ILE A 316 14.85 10.12 -5.01
CA ILE A 316 15.86 10.70 -4.12
C ILE A 316 15.70 10.08 -2.73
N GLU A 317 16.80 9.62 -2.17
CA GLU A 317 16.88 9.03 -0.82
C GLU A 317 18.07 9.60 -0.04
N LYS A 318 17.86 9.85 1.26
CA LYS A 318 18.90 10.22 2.22
C LYS A 318 18.49 9.68 3.58
N GLU A 319 19.45 9.12 4.32
CA GLU A 319 19.19 8.62 5.67
C GLU A 319 18.56 9.72 6.54
N ASN A 320 17.50 9.37 7.29
CA ASN A 320 16.75 10.29 8.15
C ASN A 320 15.87 11.32 7.43
N TYR A 321 15.72 11.19 6.11
CA TYR A 321 14.79 11.99 5.32
C TYR A 321 13.73 11.10 4.64
N LYS A 322 12.53 11.64 4.44
CA LYS A 322 11.49 11.00 3.65
C LYS A 322 11.89 11.01 2.18
N SER A 323 12.11 9.83 1.59
CA SER A 323 12.41 9.69 0.15
C SER A 323 11.29 10.26 -0.72
N LYS A 324 11.65 10.72 -1.92
CA LYS A 324 10.71 11.34 -2.86
C LYS A 324 10.97 10.87 -4.28
N VAL A 325 9.89 10.64 -5.04
CA VAL A 325 9.94 10.39 -6.48
C VAL A 325 9.25 11.55 -7.19
N VAL A 326 9.89 12.12 -8.19
CA VAL A 326 9.40 13.28 -8.95
C VAL A 326 9.48 13.01 -10.44
N ASP A 327 8.47 13.42 -11.19
CA ASP A 327 8.49 13.33 -12.65
C ASP A 327 9.42 14.41 -13.23
N ALA A 328 10.07 14.09 -14.34
CA ALA A 328 10.93 14.99 -15.10
C ALA A 328 10.76 14.76 -16.60
N THR A 329 10.81 15.82 -17.38
CA THR A 329 10.79 15.74 -18.85
C THR A 329 12.08 16.31 -19.40
N VAL A 330 12.71 15.59 -20.31
CA VAL A 330 13.95 15.97 -20.99
C VAL A 330 13.64 16.26 -22.46
N GLU A 331 14.18 17.37 -22.96
CA GLU A 331 14.08 17.78 -24.37
C GLU A 331 15.48 17.82 -25.00
N ALA A 332 15.55 17.52 -26.31
CA ALA A 332 16.79 17.58 -27.08
C ALA A 332 17.45 18.96 -27.00
N GLY A 333 18.75 18.99 -26.69
CA GLY A 333 19.55 20.21 -26.58
C GLY A 333 19.20 21.13 -25.42
N LYS A 334 18.37 20.69 -24.46
CA LYS A 334 17.95 21.49 -23.31
C LYS A 334 18.42 20.90 -21.99
N ILE A 335 18.49 21.77 -20.98
CA ILE A 335 18.74 21.42 -19.59
C ILE A 335 17.43 21.54 -18.82
N ALA A 336 16.87 20.41 -18.41
CA ALA A 336 15.72 20.35 -17.51
C ALA A 336 16.19 20.56 -16.06
N GLY A 337 15.58 21.52 -15.36
CA GLY A 337 15.91 21.84 -13.96
C GLY A 337 14.93 21.20 -12.98
N LEU A 338 15.45 20.49 -11.99
CA LEU A 338 14.67 19.79 -10.97
C LEU A 338 15.12 20.17 -9.56
N LYS A 339 14.30 20.94 -8.85
CA LYS A 339 14.56 21.36 -7.46
C LYS A 339 13.79 20.45 -6.51
N VAL A 340 14.48 19.74 -5.63
CA VAL A 340 13.86 18.76 -4.74
C VAL A 340 14.19 19.06 -3.29
N GLN A 341 13.15 19.15 -2.47
CA GLN A 341 13.29 19.17 -1.01
C GLN A 341 12.86 17.82 -0.42
N LEU A 342 13.58 17.36 0.61
CA LEU A 342 13.24 16.20 1.42
C LEU A 342 12.97 16.61 2.86
N LYS A 343 11.95 16.03 3.48
CA LYS A 343 11.59 16.26 4.88
C LYS A 343 12.44 15.41 5.81
N ASN A 344 13.17 16.03 6.75
CA ASN A 344 13.84 15.31 7.83
C ASN A 344 12.78 14.71 8.76
N ILE A 345 12.72 13.37 8.83
CA ILE A 345 11.70 12.64 9.59
C ILE A 345 12.01 12.56 11.08
N ARG A 346 13.26 12.87 11.50
CA ARG A 346 13.60 12.91 12.92
C ARG A 346 12.96 14.10 13.63
N LEU A 347 12.67 15.18 12.90
CA LEU A 347 12.07 16.39 13.49
C LEU A 347 10.57 16.23 13.80
N ASP A 348 9.89 15.28 13.16
CA ASP A 348 8.44 15.07 13.26
C ASP A 348 8.12 13.64 13.73
N LEU A 349 8.69 13.20 14.86
CA LEU A 349 8.29 11.93 15.47
C LEU A 349 6.90 12.10 16.12
N PRO A 350 5.87 11.34 15.68
CA PRO A 350 4.58 11.37 16.33
C PRO A 350 4.67 10.73 17.72
N ASP A 351 3.97 11.28 18.71
CA ASP A 351 3.87 10.68 20.06
C ASP A 351 3.24 9.28 20.02
N TYR A 352 2.38 9.06 19.02
CA TYR A 352 1.69 7.81 18.75
C TYR A 352 1.94 7.40 17.29
N PRO A 353 3.07 6.74 16.98
CA PRO A 353 3.35 6.26 15.63
C PRO A 353 2.35 5.20 15.19
N GLU A 354 2.09 5.12 13.88
CA GLU A 354 1.37 3.97 13.33
C GLU A 354 2.17 2.69 13.61
N PRO A 355 1.54 1.63 14.14
CA PRO A 355 2.20 0.35 14.30
C PRO A 355 2.55 -0.26 12.94
N GLU A 356 3.53 -1.16 12.93
CA GLU A 356 3.76 -2.04 11.78
C GLU A 356 2.54 -2.96 11.63
N GLN A 357 1.84 -2.82 10.50
CA GLN A 357 0.63 -3.57 10.19
C GLN A 357 0.67 -4.04 8.74
N GLU A 358 0.18 -5.25 8.52
CA GLU A 358 0.01 -5.75 7.17
C GLU A 358 -1.02 -4.93 6.39
N GLN A 359 -0.83 -4.81 5.07
CA GLN A 359 -1.73 -4.08 4.19
C GLN A 359 -3.10 -4.76 4.10
N GLY A 360 -4.14 -3.97 3.83
CA GLY A 360 -5.51 -4.46 3.66
C GLY A 360 -6.33 -4.53 4.94
N MET A 361 -5.80 -4.01 6.05
CA MET A 361 -6.52 -3.88 7.31
C MET A 361 -7.46 -2.66 7.33
N ALA A 362 -8.65 -2.85 7.89
CA ALA A 362 -9.65 -1.82 8.11
C ALA A 362 -10.17 -1.84 9.55
N ALA A 363 -10.53 -0.66 10.08
CA ALA A 363 -11.13 -0.52 11.39
C ALA A 363 -12.55 -1.13 11.41
N LEU A 364 -12.86 -1.96 12.42
CA LEU A 364 -14.20 -2.49 12.65
C LEU A 364 -14.99 -1.61 13.63
N ASP A 365 -16.31 -1.61 13.47
CA ASP A 365 -17.24 -1.00 14.43
C ASP A 365 -17.37 -1.82 15.74
N SER A 366 -16.84 -3.04 15.77
CA SER A 366 -16.80 -3.88 16.99
C SER A 366 -15.70 -4.94 16.91
N TYR A 367 -15.04 -5.19 18.04
CA TYR A 367 -14.02 -6.22 18.26
C TYR A 367 -14.43 -7.13 19.40
N GLU A 368 -14.21 -8.43 19.20
CA GLU A 368 -14.34 -9.45 20.24
C GLU A 368 -12.95 -9.91 20.69
N PHE A 369 -12.80 -10.22 21.97
CA PHE A 369 -11.53 -10.65 22.55
C PHE A 369 -11.65 -11.98 23.30
N GLU A 370 -10.55 -12.74 23.32
CA GLU A 370 -10.37 -13.95 24.12
C GLU A 370 -9.18 -13.84 25.08
N PRO A 371 -9.22 -14.47 26.27
CA PRO A 371 -8.12 -14.40 27.23
C PRO A 371 -6.87 -15.13 26.70
N VAL A 372 -5.71 -14.48 26.84
CA VAL A 372 -4.40 -15.09 26.55
C VAL A 372 -3.77 -15.54 27.86
N GLY A 373 -3.79 -16.85 28.12
CA GLY A 373 -3.28 -17.42 29.37
C GLY A 373 -4.20 -17.18 30.57
N THR A 374 -3.63 -17.24 31.79
CA THR A 374 -4.35 -17.04 33.05
C THR A 374 -4.00 -15.71 33.68
N THR A 375 -4.92 -15.13 34.47
CA THR A 375 -4.64 -13.93 35.28
C THR A 375 -3.43 -14.14 36.17
N LEU A 376 -2.47 -13.23 36.11
CA LEU A 376 -1.21 -13.28 36.85
C LEU A 376 -1.27 -12.43 38.13
N GLN A 377 -0.61 -12.89 39.19
CA GLN A 377 -0.48 -12.23 40.49
C GLN A 377 1.00 -12.14 40.91
N PRO A 378 1.79 -11.25 40.28
CA PRO A 378 3.23 -11.23 40.48
C PRO A 378 3.62 -10.77 41.89
N ASP A 379 4.67 -11.37 42.46
CA ASP A 379 5.10 -11.11 43.85
C ASP A 379 5.54 -9.67 44.08
N TRP A 380 6.16 -9.00 43.10
CA TRP A 380 6.61 -7.61 43.23
C TRP A 380 5.45 -6.62 43.44
N MET A 381 4.23 -6.99 43.06
CA MET A 381 3.04 -6.16 43.27
C MET A 381 2.56 -6.22 44.74
N LYS A 382 2.92 -7.27 45.49
CA LYS A 382 2.50 -7.44 46.88
C LYS A 382 3.17 -6.39 47.77
N GLY A 383 2.37 -5.51 48.37
CA GLY A 383 2.86 -4.46 49.27
C GLY A 383 3.51 -3.26 48.58
N ALA A 384 3.61 -3.24 47.25
CA ALA A 384 3.89 -2.02 46.50
C ALA A 384 2.68 -1.08 46.58
N VAL A 385 2.87 0.23 46.36
CA VAL A 385 1.77 1.19 46.11
C VAL A 385 2.10 1.86 44.79
N ILE A 386 1.37 1.51 43.73
CA ILE A 386 1.67 1.96 42.37
C ILE A 386 1.14 3.38 42.19
N GLN A 387 1.98 4.27 41.66
CA GLN A 387 1.62 5.65 41.32
C GLN A 387 1.37 5.82 39.82
N ARG A 388 2.21 5.19 38.99
CA ARG A 388 2.12 5.28 37.53
C ARG A 388 2.69 4.00 36.91
N ALA A 389 2.08 3.53 35.84
CA ALA A 389 2.62 2.48 34.99
C ALA A 389 2.46 2.89 33.52
N ILE A 390 3.55 2.86 32.75
CA ILE A 390 3.55 3.18 31.32
C ILE A 390 4.23 2.06 30.56
N LYS A 391 3.60 1.60 29.49
CA LYS A 391 4.17 0.59 28.60
C LYS A 391 4.97 1.25 27.48
N ARG A 392 6.13 0.66 27.17
CA ARG A 392 6.90 0.93 25.96
C ARG A 392 7.53 -0.37 25.48
N ASP A 393 7.31 -0.71 24.21
CA ASP A 393 7.74 -2.00 23.63
C ASP A 393 7.27 -3.18 24.51
N ASN A 394 8.12 -4.17 24.79
CA ASN A 394 7.80 -5.27 25.69
C ASN A 394 8.07 -4.96 27.19
N LYS A 395 8.15 -3.68 27.57
CA LYS A 395 8.44 -3.23 28.93
C LYS A 395 7.29 -2.41 29.50
N ILE A 396 7.05 -2.54 30.80
CA ILE A 396 6.19 -1.66 31.59
C ILE A 396 7.06 -1.03 32.66
N TYR A 397 7.15 0.30 32.63
CA TYR A 397 7.83 1.10 33.64
C TYR A 397 6.83 1.40 34.77
N VAL A 398 7.12 0.98 35.99
CA VAL A 398 6.19 1.09 37.15
C VAL A 398 6.83 1.96 38.24
N LEU A 399 6.23 3.11 38.52
CA LEU A 399 6.57 4.02 39.62
C LEU A 399 5.74 3.69 40.87
N THR A 400 6.35 3.78 42.06
CA THR A 400 5.70 3.48 43.35
C THR A 400 5.88 4.62 44.38
N GLU A 401 5.07 4.66 45.46
CA GLU A 401 5.06 5.77 46.45
C GLU A 401 6.34 5.91 47.31
N SER A 402 7.07 4.81 47.59
CA SER A 402 8.38 4.87 48.26
C SER A 402 9.46 4.75 47.18
N PRO A 403 9.82 5.86 46.49
CA PRO A 403 9.97 5.85 45.05
C PRO A 403 10.96 4.80 44.59
N LYS A 404 10.39 3.74 44.00
CA LYS A 404 11.08 2.77 43.17
C LYS A 404 10.50 2.84 41.78
N LEU A 405 11.36 2.65 40.80
CA LEU A 405 11.01 2.63 39.38
C LEU A 405 11.41 1.25 38.83
N PHE A 406 10.42 0.42 38.55
CA PHE A 406 10.64 -0.94 38.07
C PHE A 406 10.49 -1.03 36.56
N ILE A 407 11.25 -1.94 35.95
CA ILE A 407 11.03 -2.43 34.60
C ILE A 407 10.45 -3.82 34.72
N VAL A 408 9.24 -3.99 34.19
CA VAL A 408 8.50 -5.24 34.20
C VAL A 408 8.31 -5.70 32.76
N ASN A 409 8.53 -6.98 32.50
CA ASN A 409 8.27 -7.55 31.18
C ASN A 409 6.76 -7.53 30.89
N ALA A 410 6.33 -6.90 29.80
CA ALA A 410 4.91 -6.76 29.47
C ALA A 410 4.23 -8.11 29.15
N SER A 411 5.00 -9.10 28.69
CA SER A 411 4.48 -10.42 28.33
C SER A 411 4.42 -11.40 29.51
N THR A 412 5.41 -11.36 30.42
CA THR A 412 5.53 -12.34 31.52
C THR A 412 5.22 -11.77 32.90
N LEU A 413 5.21 -10.45 33.05
CA LEU A 413 5.16 -9.70 34.32
C LEU A 413 6.29 -10.01 35.30
N ALA A 414 7.34 -10.68 34.84
CA ALA A 414 8.54 -10.80 35.65
C ALA A 414 9.11 -9.40 35.87
N LEU A 415 9.44 -9.10 37.13
CA LEU A 415 10.28 -7.96 37.44
C LEU A 415 11.64 -8.21 36.78
N GLU A 416 11.97 -7.41 35.78
CA GLU A 416 13.28 -7.51 35.12
C GLU A 416 14.33 -6.76 35.92
N LYS A 417 13.96 -5.56 36.42
CA LYS A 417 14.94 -4.65 37.01
C LYS A 417 14.31 -3.53 37.86
N GLU A 418 15.09 -2.99 38.79
CA GLU A 418 14.85 -1.69 39.44
C GLU A 418 15.82 -0.65 38.84
N MET A 419 15.29 0.47 38.34
CA MET A 419 16.07 1.55 37.72
C MET A 419 16.82 2.36 38.77
N LYS A 420 17.94 2.95 38.35
CA LYS A 420 18.77 3.79 39.21
C LYS A 420 18.16 5.18 39.35
N LEU A 421 18.09 5.66 40.59
CA LEU A 421 17.55 6.98 40.94
C LEU A 421 18.61 7.88 41.62
N THR A 422 19.90 7.58 41.45
CA THR A 422 21.00 8.31 42.09
C THR A 422 20.93 9.80 41.73
N GLY A 423 20.92 10.68 42.74
CA GLY A 423 20.89 12.13 42.52
C GLY A 423 19.50 12.73 42.27
N ILE A 424 18.43 11.91 42.27
CA ILE A 424 17.04 12.39 42.25
C ILE A 424 16.47 12.36 43.67
N ASN A 425 15.94 13.50 44.12
CA ASN A 425 15.24 13.60 45.41
C ASN A 425 13.73 13.43 45.22
N GLY A 426 13.31 12.18 45.01
CA GLY A 426 11.90 11.82 44.79
C GLY A 426 11.42 12.00 43.35
N ILE A 427 10.49 11.17 42.91
CA ILE A 427 9.83 11.25 41.59
C ILE A 427 8.32 11.28 41.84
N ASN A 428 7.61 12.11 41.08
CA ASN A 428 6.16 12.23 41.20
C ASN A 428 5.39 11.59 40.05
N ASP A 429 5.92 11.69 38.83
CA ASP A 429 5.30 11.08 37.66
C ASP A 429 6.36 10.79 36.59
N ILE A 430 6.00 9.92 35.65
CA ILE A 430 6.82 9.50 34.52
C ILE A 430 6.07 9.65 33.21
N ALA A 431 6.79 9.83 32.11
CA ALA A 431 6.26 9.80 30.74
C ALA A 431 7.31 9.24 29.76
N ILE A 432 6.90 8.98 28.52
CA ILE A 432 7.79 8.58 27.43
C ILE A 432 7.77 9.67 26.37
N SER A 433 8.94 10.10 25.89
CA SER A 433 9.06 11.05 24.77
C SER A 433 8.80 10.36 23.42
N ALA A 434 8.56 11.14 22.36
CA ALA A 434 8.31 10.61 21.02
C ALA A 434 9.48 9.76 20.48
N ASP A 435 10.72 10.07 20.88
CA ASP A 435 11.93 9.31 20.58
C ASP A 435 12.20 8.16 21.57
N HIS A 436 11.19 7.77 22.35
CA HIS A 436 11.12 6.55 23.17
C HIS A 436 11.99 6.53 24.42
N TYR A 437 12.33 7.69 24.97
CA TYR A 437 13.08 7.81 26.21
C TYR A 437 12.16 8.01 27.41
N LEU A 438 12.53 7.40 28.53
CA LEU A 438 11.84 7.59 29.79
C LEU A 438 12.19 8.95 30.40
N MET A 439 11.16 9.70 30.78
CA MET A 439 11.27 10.98 31.46
C MET A 439 10.55 10.95 32.81
N ALA A 440 11.04 11.74 33.76
CA ALA A 440 10.46 11.84 35.10
C ALA A 440 10.41 13.30 35.56
N ILE A 441 9.39 13.66 36.34
CA ILE A 441 9.26 14.98 36.96
C ILE A 441 9.34 14.89 38.48
N THR A 442 9.97 15.89 39.11
CA THR A 442 9.96 16.06 40.56
C THR A 442 8.93 17.12 40.96
N LYS A 443 8.15 16.84 42.00
CA LYS A 443 7.30 17.85 42.64
C LYS A 443 8.13 18.72 43.57
N ALA A 444 8.02 20.02 43.42
CA ALA A 444 8.68 20.99 44.30
C ALA A 444 7.84 22.24 44.50
N ASP A 445 8.27 23.05 45.47
CA ASP A 445 7.69 24.35 45.73
C ASP A 445 8.31 25.38 44.78
N ASN A 446 7.47 26.14 44.09
CA ASN A 446 7.85 27.22 43.18
C ASN A 446 8.79 26.80 42.04
N GLY A 447 8.58 25.60 41.47
CA GLY A 447 9.34 25.10 40.33
C GLY A 447 9.35 23.58 40.26
N CYS A 448 10.00 23.02 39.24
CA CYS A 448 10.19 21.57 39.10
C CYS A 448 11.47 21.23 38.33
N LYS A 449 11.87 19.96 38.40
CA LYS A 449 12.98 19.40 37.62
C LYS A 449 12.47 18.25 36.77
N VAL A 450 13.00 18.14 35.55
CA VAL A 450 12.69 17.06 34.61
C VAL A 450 13.96 16.27 34.33
N TYR A 451 13.89 14.96 34.49
CA TYR A 451 15.01 14.02 34.28
C TYR A 451 14.71 13.07 33.13
N THR A 452 15.77 12.52 32.53
CA THR A 452 15.70 11.47 31.50
C THR A 452 16.80 10.42 31.71
N TRP A 453 16.65 9.24 31.11
CA TRP A 453 17.66 8.18 31.12
C TRP A 453 18.10 7.87 29.69
N GLU A 454 19.42 7.83 29.42
CA GLU A 454 19.94 7.42 28.09
C GLU A 454 19.73 5.94 27.78
N ALA A 455 19.59 5.11 28.81
CA ALA A 455 19.34 3.67 28.73
C ALA A 455 18.80 3.16 30.06
N ASP A 456 18.24 1.95 30.07
CA ASP A 456 17.65 1.35 31.28
C ASP A 456 18.64 1.18 32.45
N ASP A 457 19.95 1.14 32.20
CA ASP A 457 21.04 1.01 33.18
C ASP A 457 21.84 2.28 33.44
N ALA A 458 21.55 3.35 32.70
CA ALA A 458 22.15 4.65 32.89
C ALA A 458 21.75 5.27 34.24
N GLU A 459 22.59 6.18 34.74
CA GLU A 459 22.16 7.11 35.78
C GLU A 459 21.19 8.14 35.16
N PRO A 460 20.23 8.67 35.94
CA PRO A 460 19.37 9.74 35.45
C PRO A 460 20.18 11.00 35.16
N THR A 461 19.80 11.69 34.10
CA THR A 461 20.36 13.00 33.71
C THR A 461 19.28 14.07 33.86
N LEU A 462 19.64 15.22 34.43
CA LEU A 462 18.76 16.39 34.47
C LEU A 462 18.61 16.93 33.04
N LEU A 463 17.38 16.91 32.51
CA LEU A 463 17.09 17.47 31.18
C LEU A 463 16.99 19.00 31.26
N PHE A 464 16.16 19.49 32.18
CA PHE A 464 16.08 20.91 32.53
C PHE A 464 15.43 21.11 33.90
N GLU A 465 15.55 22.33 34.44
CA GLU A 465 14.82 22.78 35.62
C GLU A 465 14.18 24.15 35.38
N THR A 466 13.10 24.46 36.11
CA THR A 466 12.43 25.75 36.01
C THR A 466 11.98 26.26 37.39
N ASP A 467 12.02 27.58 37.55
CA ASP A 467 11.50 28.30 38.71
C ASP A 467 10.09 28.87 38.49
N LYS A 468 9.46 28.56 37.34
CA LYS A 468 8.16 29.10 36.96
C LYS A 468 7.01 28.35 37.63
N HIS A 469 5.99 29.10 38.04
CA HIS A 469 4.87 28.60 38.84
C HIS A 469 3.58 29.40 38.62
N ALA A 470 3.21 29.61 37.35
CA ALA A 470 1.91 30.17 36.92
C ALA A 470 1.52 31.51 37.56
N ALA A 471 2.49 32.38 37.85
CA ALA A 471 2.31 33.68 38.52
C ALA A 471 1.61 33.63 39.90
N PHE A 472 1.49 32.46 40.53
CA PHE A 472 1.07 32.35 41.92
C PHE A 472 2.18 32.82 42.86
N ALA A 473 1.86 33.31 44.06
CA ALA A 473 2.89 33.78 44.99
C ALA A 473 3.63 32.61 45.67
N ASN A 474 2.91 31.55 46.03
CA ASN A 474 3.46 30.24 46.37
C ASN A 474 2.64 29.12 45.72
N ALA A 475 3.32 28.16 45.10
CA ALA A 475 2.65 27.02 44.48
C ALA A 475 3.46 25.74 44.57
N THR A 476 2.76 24.62 44.44
CA THR A 476 3.36 23.31 44.19
C THR A 476 3.25 22.99 42.71
N VAL A 477 4.39 22.69 42.09
CA VAL A 477 4.51 22.36 40.65
C VAL A 477 4.94 20.90 40.51
N GLY A 478 4.50 20.21 39.46
CA GLY A 478 5.04 18.88 39.12
C GLY A 478 4.30 17.68 39.72
N SER A 479 2.99 17.78 39.99
CA SER A 479 2.24 16.64 40.58
C SER A 479 1.94 15.51 39.57
N THR A 480 1.79 15.83 38.28
CA THR A 480 1.67 14.89 37.16
C THR A 480 2.35 15.48 35.92
N MET A 481 2.66 14.67 34.92
CA MET A 481 3.31 15.10 33.68
C MET A 481 2.74 14.40 32.45
N ALA A 482 2.65 15.14 31.35
CA ALA A 482 2.58 14.57 30.01
C ALA A 482 3.62 15.24 29.10
N VAL A 483 4.10 14.51 28.10
CA VAL A 483 5.17 14.95 27.19
C VAL A 483 4.69 14.76 25.76
N THR A 484 5.01 15.73 24.90
CA THR A 484 4.89 15.62 23.44
C THR A 484 6.21 16.00 22.79
N GLY A 485 6.59 15.30 21.73
CA GLY A 485 7.82 15.51 20.99
C GLY A 485 9.02 14.74 21.54
N SER A 486 10.12 14.81 20.79
CA SER A 486 11.37 14.12 21.11
C SER A 486 12.12 14.80 22.24
N ARG A 487 12.94 14.07 23.02
CA ARG A 487 13.63 14.64 24.19
C ARG A 487 14.49 15.87 23.91
N TRP A 488 14.96 16.06 22.67
CA TRP A 488 15.75 17.21 22.23
C TRP A 488 14.91 18.42 21.78
N ASN A 489 13.61 18.24 21.53
CA ASN A 489 12.65 19.28 21.21
C ASN A 489 11.25 18.82 21.65
N CYS A 490 10.92 19.05 22.92
CA CYS A 490 9.67 18.56 23.52
C CYS A 490 8.91 19.67 24.23
N THR A 491 7.62 19.42 24.42
CA THR A 491 6.78 20.17 25.34
C THR A 491 6.37 19.29 26.50
N VAL A 492 6.61 19.77 27.72
CA VAL A 492 6.21 19.11 28.96
C VAL A 492 5.02 19.87 29.57
N TYR A 493 3.92 19.17 29.82
CA TYR A 493 2.75 19.71 30.51
C TYR A 493 2.69 19.20 31.94
N THR A 494 2.41 20.10 32.89
CA THR A 494 2.29 19.73 34.31
C THR A 494 1.30 20.63 35.07
N THR A 495 0.90 20.20 36.26
CA THR A 495 0.03 20.95 37.17
C THR A 495 0.80 21.97 38.01
N VAL A 496 0.16 23.12 38.28
CA VAL A 496 0.57 24.12 39.27
C VAL A 496 -0.60 24.38 40.23
N ILE A 497 -0.38 24.16 41.54
CA ILE A 497 -1.41 24.27 42.59
C ILE A 497 -1.04 25.40 43.54
N ASN A 498 -1.89 26.41 43.65
CA ASN A 498 -1.68 27.55 44.55
C ASN A 498 -1.75 27.13 46.03
N LYS A 499 -0.82 27.59 46.87
CA LYS A 499 -0.82 27.36 48.32
C LYS A 499 -1.45 28.49 49.14
N ASP A 500 -1.57 29.68 48.57
CA ASP A 500 -2.01 30.90 49.27
C ASP A 500 -3.54 31.06 49.24
N ALA A 501 -4.28 30.01 49.62
CA ALA A 501 -5.73 30.07 49.61
C ALA A 501 -6.27 30.66 50.93
N ASP A 502 -6.73 31.93 50.89
CA ASP A 502 -7.38 32.65 52.00
C ASP A 502 -8.75 32.03 52.39
N GLY A 503 -8.75 30.76 52.84
CA GLY A 503 -9.97 30.02 53.20
C GLY A 503 -10.86 29.58 52.04
N ASN A 504 -10.43 29.80 50.79
CA ASN A 504 -11.07 29.28 49.56
C ASN A 504 -10.35 28.01 49.08
N ALA A 505 -10.96 27.23 48.17
CA ALA A 505 -10.29 26.08 47.56
C ALA A 505 -9.06 26.55 46.73
N PRO A 506 -7.92 25.84 46.77
CA PRO A 506 -6.72 26.23 46.03
C PRO A 506 -6.96 26.20 44.52
N ALA A 507 -6.56 27.27 43.84
CA ALA A 507 -6.63 27.37 42.39
C ALA A 507 -5.62 26.43 41.71
N VAL A 508 -6.03 25.81 40.60
CA VAL A 508 -5.21 24.91 39.78
C VAL A 508 -4.99 25.52 38.39
N ALA A 509 -3.76 25.43 37.90
CA ALA A 509 -3.37 25.75 36.53
C ALA A 509 -2.63 24.56 35.90
N LEU A 510 -2.67 24.46 34.56
CA LEU A 510 -1.71 23.66 33.81
C LEU A 510 -0.64 24.59 33.23
N MET A 511 0.61 24.14 33.28
CA MET A 511 1.76 24.83 32.71
C MET A 511 2.40 23.97 31.64
N GLY A 512 2.55 24.53 30.43
CA GLY A 512 3.32 23.97 29.34
C GLY A 512 4.74 24.55 29.34
N MET A 513 5.74 23.71 29.09
CA MET A 513 7.16 24.04 29.08
C MET A 513 7.80 23.53 27.79
N LYS A 514 8.21 24.43 26.90
CA LYS A 514 8.93 24.08 25.67
C LYS A 514 10.43 24.02 25.95
N TYR A 515 11.03 22.91 25.58
CA TYR A 515 12.46 22.63 25.71
C TYR A 515 13.08 22.40 24.34
N HIS A 516 14.27 22.96 24.11
CA HIS A 516 15.12 22.67 22.96
C HIS A 516 16.55 22.39 23.43
N ALA A 517 17.18 21.32 22.92
CA ALA A 517 18.51 20.88 23.36
C ALA A 517 19.61 21.92 23.09
N ASP A 518 19.46 22.74 22.05
CA ASP A 518 20.41 23.82 21.73
C ASP A 518 20.27 25.03 22.65
N SER A 519 19.23 25.08 23.49
CA SER A 519 18.98 26.17 24.44
C SER A 519 18.41 25.64 25.75
N PRO A 520 19.14 24.73 26.45
CA PRO A 520 18.59 23.93 27.55
C PRO A 520 18.25 24.73 28.81
N THR A 521 18.71 25.99 28.88
CA THR A 521 18.42 26.92 29.99
C THR A 521 17.28 27.90 29.68
N GLU A 522 16.85 28.00 28.42
CA GLU A 522 15.82 28.95 27.98
C GLU A 522 14.47 28.24 27.80
N ILE A 523 13.86 27.85 28.92
CA ILE A 523 12.56 27.17 28.91
C ILE A 523 11.45 28.19 28.69
N SER A 524 10.82 28.14 27.52
CA SER A 524 9.61 28.94 27.26
C SER A 524 8.43 28.30 27.98
N THR A 525 7.78 29.06 28.85
CA THR A 525 6.62 28.59 29.61
C THR A 525 5.34 29.31 29.23
N LYS A 526 4.23 28.61 29.42
CA LYS A 526 2.87 29.16 29.34
C LYS A 526 2.02 28.50 30.40
N TYR A 527 1.03 29.21 30.95
CA TYR A 527 0.04 28.58 31.81
C TYR A 527 -1.40 28.98 31.49
N MET A 528 -2.30 28.04 31.70
CA MET A 528 -3.73 28.23 31.56
C MET A 528 -4.45 27.78 32.83
N LEU A 529 -5.49 28.53 33.23
CA LEU A 529 -6.32 28.19 34.37
C LEU A 529 -7.28 27.06 34.01
N VAL A 530 -7.51 26.15 34.93
CA VAL A 530 -8.39 25.00 34.69
C VAL A 530 -9.89 25.36 34.86
N GLY A 531 -10.21 26.59 35.29
CA GLY A 531 -11.56 27.17 35.31
C GLY A 531 -12.48 26.69 36.45
N ASP A 532 -13.79 26.97 36.36
CA ASP A 532 -14.80 26.63 37.39
C ASP A 532 -15.09 25.11 37.46
N ALA A 533 -14.51 24.36 36.53
CA ALA A 533 -14.69 22.92 36.43
C ALA A 533 -13.86 22.15 37.47
N LEU A 534 -12.76 22.71 38.01
CA LEU A 534 -11.66 21.91 38.56
C LEU A 534 -10.89 22.58 39.71
N THR A 535 -11.25 22.24 40.95
CA THR A 535 -10.43 22.46 42.15
C THR A 535 -9.47 21.27 42.38
N ALA A 536 -8.42 21.44 43.17
CA ALA A 536 -7.53 20.33 43.54
C ALA A 536 -8.28 19.18 44.24
N GLU A 537 -9.40 19.47 44.91
CA GLU A 537 -10.28 18.44 45.49
C GLU A 537 -11.11 17.72 44.41
N ALA A 538 -11.52 18.43 43.35
CA ALA A 538 -12.34 17.85 42.29
C ALA A 538 -11.58 16.85 41.41
N TRP A 539 -10.25 16.98 41.27
CA TRP A 539 -9.39 16.01 40.55
C TRP A 539 -8.94 14.83 41.39
N GLY A 540 -9.24 14.81 42.69
CA GLY A 540 -8.75 13.75 43.56
C GLY A 540 -7.24 13.84 43.81
N LYS A 541 -6.69 12.79 44.39
CA LYS A 541 -5.29 12.73 44.82
C LYS A 541 -4.34 12.38 43.69
N ASN A 542 -4.79 11.58 42.71
CA ASN A 542 -3.93 10.98 41.70
C ASN A 542 -4.45 11.22 40.27
N PRO A 543 -4.55 12.48 39.81
CA PRO A 543 -4.90 12.75 38.41
C PRO A 543 -3.78 12.27 37.48
N VAL A 544 -4.18 11.66 36.38
CA VAL A 544 -3.29 11.24 35.29
C VAL A 544 -3.43 12.22 34.15
N LEU A 545 -2.31 12.79 33.70
CA LEU A 545 -2.24 13.61 32.49
C LEU A 545 -1.64 12.78 31.34
N THR A 546 -2.23 12.87 30.14
CA THR A 546 -1.71 12.21 28.93
C THR A 546 -1.97 13.08 27.71
N VAL A 547 -1.03 13.13 26.76
CA VAL A 547 -1.25 13.81 25.47
C VAL A 547 -2.04 12.86 24.57
N MET A 548 -3.10 13.35 23.92
CA MET A 548 -3.84 12.60 22.91
C MET A 548 -3.13 12.72 21.55
N PRO A 549 -3.34 11.78 20.60
CA PRO A 549 -2.72 11.88 19.27
C PRO A 549 -3.05 13.15 18.47
N ASN A 550 -4.14 13.84 18.81
CA ASN A 550 -4.51 15.15 18.23
C ASN A 550 -3.77 16.34 18.90
N GLY A 551 -2.89 16.08 19.88
CA GLY A 551 -2.14 17.10 20.63
C GLY A 551 -2.90 17.68 21.84
N HIS A 552 -4.16 17.28 22.07
CA HIS A 552 -4.93 17.73 23.24
C HIS A 552 -4.51 16.98 24.51
N LEU A 553 -5.01 17.43 25.66
CA LEU A 553 -4.71 16.86 26.96
C LEU A 553 -5.89 16.02 27.46
N TYR A 554 -5.63 14.75 27.72
CA TYR A 554 -6.51 13.83 28.40
C TYR A 554 -6.22 13.83 29.90
N VAL A 555 -7.29 13.89 30.71
CA VAL A 555 -7.20 13.77 32.16
C VAL A 555 -8.25 12.79 32.69
N ASP A 556 -7.83 11.83 33.51
CA ASP A 556 -8.70 11.01 34.36
C ASP A 556 -8.15 10.88 35.78
N SER A 557 -9.00 10.46 36.73
CA SER A 557 -8.59 10.20 38.12
C SER A 557 -9.60 9.31 38.84
N GLU A 558 -9.36 9.01 40.11
CA GLU A 558 -10.30 8.25 40.95
C GLU A 558 -11.59 9.01 41.32
N THR A 559 -11.71 10.27 40.92
CA THR A 559 -12.87 11.14 41.22
C THR A 559 -13.50 11.78 39.99
N ILE A 560 -12.83 11.74 38.84
CA ILE A 560 -13.33 12.30 37.58
C ILE A 560 -13.29 11.29 36.45
N LEU A 561 -14.35 11.31 35.65
CA LEU A 561 -14.37 10.61 34.37
C LEU A 561 -13.37 11.24 33.39
N PRO A 562 -12.90 10.47 32.39
CA PRO A 562 -12.07 10.96 31.30
C PRO A 562 -12.57 12.27 30.70
N ALA A 563 -11.69 13.26 30.62
CA ALA A 563 -11.98 14.58 30.09
C ALA A 563 -10.86 15.08 29.16
N GLU A 564 -11.27 15.76 28.10
CA GLU A 564 -10.38 16.34 27.09
C GLU A 564 -10.29 17.86 27.24
N PHE A 565 -9.06 18.39 27.26
CA PHE A 565 -8.74 19.80 27.40
C PHE A 565 -7.81 20.27 26.28
N ILE A 566 -8.05 21.49 25.81
CA ILE A 566 -7.16 22.15 24.84
C ILE A 566 -6.22 23.09 25.58
N PHE A 567 -4.92 22.85 25.42
CA PHE A 567 -3.86 23.79 25.83
C PHE A 567 -3.45 24.62 24.62
N ASP A 568 -4.01 25.82 24.49
CA ASP A 568 -3.79 26.71 23.35
C ASP A 568 -2.55 27.57 23.60
N TRP A 569 -1.50 27.43 22.77
CA TRP A 569 -0.24 28.18 22.86
C TRP A 569 -0.31 29.64 22.36
N ASP A 570 -1.39 30.04 21.69
CA ASP A 570 -1.55 31.39 21.11
C ASP A 570 -2.37 32.34 22.01
N LYS A 571 -3.07 31.84 23.04
CA LYS A 571 -3.78 32.67 24.03
C LYS A 571 -2.85 33.41 25.01
N ALA A 572 -3.37 34.37 25.77
CA ALA A 572 -2.60 34.97 26.87
C ALA A 572 -2.48 34.01 28.08
N ASP A 573 -1.42 34.18 28.87
CA ASP A 573 -1.26 33.49 30.17
C ASP A 573 -2.47 33.74 31.09
N GLY A 574 -2.84 32.73 31.88
CA GLY A 574 -3.96 32.80 32.82
C GLY A 574 -5.35 32.73 32.19
N THR A 575 -5.44 32.51 30.87
CA THR A 575 -6.71 32.21 30.22
C THR A 575 -7.24 30.84 30.67
N LYS A 576 -8.57 30.69 30.73
CA LYS A 576 -9.20 29.40 31.07
C LYS A 576 -9.02 28.41 29.91
N MET A 577 -8.64 27.17 30.20
CA MET A 577 -8.62 26.09 29.20
C MET A 577 -10.02 25.79 28.71
N GLU A 578 -10.14 25.47 27.43
CA GLU A 578 -11.38 24.95 26.87
C GLU A 578 -11.53 23.48 27.27
N LYS A 579 -12.60 23.17 27.98
CA LYS A 579 -13.03 21.80 28.24
C LYS A 579 -13.90 21.34 27.08
N LYS A 580 -13.40 20.43 26.26
CA LYS A 580 -14.06 20.00 25.03
C LYS A 580 -15.24 19.07 25.30
N SER A 581 -15.04 17.98 26.04
CA SER A 581 -16.13 17.01 26.29
C SER A 581 -15.83 15.95 27.36
N PHE A 582 -16.79 15.07 27.56
CA PHE A 582 -16.73 13.78 28.25
C PHE A 582 -17.20 12.67 27.31
N MET A 583 -16.82 11.42 27.61
CA MET A 583 -17.42 10.22 27.00
C MET A 583 -18.92 10.16 27.34
N THR A 584 -19.82 10.06 26.35
CA THR A 584 -21.29 10.19 26.59
C THR A 584 -22.18 9.04 26.11
N GLU A 585 -21.70 8.02 25.39
CA GLU A 585 -22.53 6.85 25.04
C GLU A 585 -22.34 5.68 26.04
N ASP A 586 -23.43 5.24 26.69
CA ASP A 586 -23.59 3.99 27.48
C ASP A 586 -22.44 3.58 28.44
N PHE A 587 -21.61 4.55 28.80
CA PHE A 587 -20.43 4.40 29.65
C PHE A 587 -20.89 4.39 31.12
N THR A 588 -21.24 3.22 31.68
CA THR A 588 -21.39 3.07 33.14
C THR A 588 -20.24 2.32 33.81
N PRO A 589 -19.00 2.80 33.76
CA PRO A 589 -18.06 2.57 34.84
C PRO A 589 -18.29 3.59 35.97
N ASP A 590 -17.99 3.17 37.18
CA ASP A 590 -17.91 4.06 38.35
C ASP A 590 -16.76 5.07 38.18
N VAL A 591 -16.78 6.21 38.86
CA VAL A 591 -15.68 7.20 38.85
C VAL A 591 -14.32 6.62 39.26
N SER A 592 -14.31 5.44 39.88
CA SER A 592 -13.10 4.64 40.11
C SER A 592 -12.45 4.07 38.84
N SER A 593 -13.03 4.24 37.65
CA SER A 593 -12.49 3.73 36.38
C SER A 593 -11.59 4.78 35.72
N CYS A 594 -10.29 4.64 35.91
CA CYS A 594 -9.24 5.53 35.42
C CYS A 594 -8.06 4.75 34.83
N GLY A 595 -7.06 5.45 34.30
CA GLY A 595 -5.84 4.83 33.76
C GLY A 595 -5.99 4.34 32.32
N GLY A 596 -6.81 5.02 31.51
CA GLY A 596 -6.93 4.78 30.08
C GLY A 596 -5.66 5.12 29.30
N THR A 597 -5.41 4.42 28.19
CA THR A 597 -4.26 4.70 27.31
C THR A 597 -4.63 4.65 25.85
N PHE A 598 -3.95 5.48 25.05
CA PHE A 598 -4.15 5.57 23.61
C PHE A 598 -3.16 4.71 22.83
N PHE A 599 -3.60 4.23 21.67
CA PHE A 599 -2.75 3.58 20.67
C PHE A 599 -3.35 3.76 19.27
N ARG A 600 -2.53 3.55 18.24
CA ARG A 600 -2.97 3.57 16.83
C ARG A 600 -3.20 2.15 16.34
N TYR A 601 -4.20 1.95 15.48
CA TYR A 601 -4.48 0.70 14.78
C TYR A 601 -5.29 1.02 13.51
N ALA A 602 -4.99 0.42 12.37
CA ALA A 602 -5.75 0.60 11.13
C ALA A 602 -6.00 2.09 10.76
N ASN A 603 -5.02 2.98 10.99
CA ASN A 603 -5.11 4.45 10.83
C ASN A 603 -6.15 5.16 11.73
N HIS A 604 -6.64 4.50 12.78
CA HIS A 604 -7.54 5.08 13.78
C HIS A 604 -6.82 5.22 15.14
N THR A 605 -7.31 6.15 15.96
CA THR A 605 -6.89 6.28 17.36
C THR A 605 -7.87 5.53 18.24
N TYR A 606 -7.35 4.64 19.06
CA TYR A 606 -8.15 3.91 20.03
C TYR A 606 -7.77 4.26 21.46
N LEU A 607 -8.74 4.17 22.36
CA LEU A 607 -8.58 4.28 23.81
C LEU A 607 -8.90 2.93 24.44
N ALA A 608 -7.90 2.28 25.04
CA ALA A 608 -8.11 1.14 25.93
C ALA A 608 -8.37 1.68 27.33
N MET A 609 -9.55 1.43 27.87
CA MET A 609 -10.03 2.03 29.12
C MET A 609 -10.41 0.97 30.16
N PRO A 610 -9.88 1.02 31.41
CA PRO A 610 -10.37 0.18 32.48
C PRO A 610 -11.83 0.50 32.82
N ALA A 611 -12.60 -0.52 33.18
CA ALA A 611 -14.01 -0.40 33.54
C ALA A 611 -14.29 -1.17 34.84
N ALA A 612 -14.53 -0.44 35.93
CA ALA A 612 -14.78 -0.97 37.27
C ALA A 612 -16.26 -0.86 37.68
N GLU A 613 -16.71 -1.77 38.53
CA GLU A 613 -17.94 -1.59 39.31
C GLU A 613 -17.69 -0.66 40.51
N ALA A 614 -18.78 -0.15 41.11
CA ALA A 614 -18.74 0.78 42.24
C ALA A 614 -17.77 0.32 43.35
N GLY A 615 -16.87 1.22 43.75
CA GLY A 615 -15.83 0.93 44.74
C GLY A 615 -14.55 0.29 44.17
N GLY A 616 -14.31 0.37 42.85
CA GLY A 616 -13.06 -0.09 42.23
C GLY A 616 -12.91 -1.61 42.22
N VAL A 617 -14.01 -2.35 42.16
CA VAL A 617 -14.03 -3.83 42.13
C VAL A 617 -14.42 -4.34 40.75
N LYS A 618 -14.12 -5.62 40.48
CA LYS A 618 -14.45 -6.32 39.22
C LYS A 618 -14.00 -5.55 37.99
N VAL A 619 -12.74 -5.12 38.01
CA VAL A 619 -12.18 -4.31 36.91
C VAL A 619 -12.02 -5.18 35.67
N GLY A 620 -12.52 -4.68 34.53
CA GLY A 620 -12.23 -5.18 33.18
C GLY A 620 -11.66 -4.07 32.30
N VAL A 621 -11.54 -4.32 31.00
CA VAL A 621 -11.11 -3.33 29.99
C VAL A 621 -12.14 -3.24 28.87
N VAL A 622 -12.35 -2.04 28.35
CA VAL A 622 -13.23 -1.73 27.21
C VAL A 622 -12.42 -0.93 26.19
N LEU A 623 -12.63 -1.20 24.90
CA LEU A 623 -12.00 -0.51 23.80
C LEU A 623 -12.95 0.52 23.19
N PHE A 624 -12.42 1.70 22.87
CA PHE A 624 -13.13 2.77 22.18
C PHE A 624 -12.36 3.24 20.95
N ASP A 625 -13.07 3.50 19.85
CA ASP A 625 -12.53 4.31 18.75
C ASP A 625 -12.76 5.78 19.08
N VAL A 626 -11.67 6.55 19.13
CA VAL A 626 -11.65 7.98 19.48
C VAL A 626 -10.97 8.80 18.38
N ASN A 627 -10.96 8.28 17.14
CA ASN A 627 -10.33 8.95 16.01
C ASN A 627 -10.89 10.36 15.76
N GLU A 628 -12.18 10.57 16.04
CA GLU A 628 -12.88 11.85 15.88
C GLU A 628 -12.87 12.73 17.16
N GLY A 629 -12.09 12.36 18.17
CA GLY A 629 -12.06 13.01 19.49
C GLY A 629 -12.84 12.24 20.57
N LEU A 630 -12.68 12.65 21.83
CA LEU A 630 -13.31 11.95 22.97
C LEU A 630 -14.83 12.18 23.03
N ASP A 631 -15.32 13.27 22.43
CA ASP A 631 -16.74 13.62 22.35
C ASP A 631 -17.53 12.73 21.38
N GLN A 632 -16.85 12.15 20.40
CA GLN A 632 -17.40 11.24 19.39
C GLN A 632 -16.87 9.81 19.57
N ALA A 633 -16.39 9.49 20.77
CA ALA A 633 -15.87 8.18 21.09
C ALA A 633 -16.94 7.10 20.95
N LYS A 634 -16.63 6.04 20.21
CA LYS A 634 -17.52 4.89 19.99
C LYS A 634 -17.06 3.70 20.82
N LYS A 635 -17.95 3.10 21.62
CA LYS A 635 -17.68 1.82 22.30
C LYS A 635 -17.65 0.71 21.25
N ILE A 636 -16.51 0.03 21.09
CA ILE A 636 -16.31 -0.99 20.06
C ILE A 636 -15.91 -2.36 20.63
N SER A 637 -16.02 -2.56 21.94
CA SER A 637 -15.88 -3.89 22.54
C SER A 637 -16.77 -4.01 23.76
N GLU A 638 -17.12 -5.24 24.15
CA GLU A 638 -17.63 -5.49 25.49
C GLU A 638 -16.53 -5.35 26.57
N ARG A 639 -16.91 -5.49 27.84
CA ARG A 639 -15.96 -5.47 28.96
C ARG A 639 -15.24 -6.81 29.07
N TYR A 640 -13.91 -6.82 29.05
CA TYR A 640 -13.13 -8.05 29.20
C TYR A 640 -12.30 -8.06 30.50
N PRO A 641 -12.47 -9.06 31.39
CA PRO A 641 -13.53 -10.07 31.35
C PRO A 641 -14.86 -9.45 31.81
N ASN A 642 -15.99 -9.93 31.29
CA ASN A 642 -17.30 -9.40 31.67
C ASN A 642 -17.58 -9.53 33.18
N THR A 643 -17.00 -10.54 33.84
CA THR A 643 -17.09 -10.77 35.29
C THR A 643 -16.16 -9.89 36.14
N GLY A 644 -15.21 -9.18 35.53
CA GLY A 644 -14.12 -8.48 36.21
C GLY A 644 -13.03 -9.40 36.76
N LEU A 645 -11.84 -8.83 37.04
CA LEU A 645 -10.66 -9.59 37.48
C LEU A 645 -10.71 -10.05 38.94
N GLY A 646 -11.31 -9.27 39.85
CA GLY A 646 -11.40 -9.64 41.25
C GLY A 646 -12.34 -8.74 42.06
N THR A 647 -12.67 -9.15 43.29
CA THR A 647 -13.60 -8.42 44.16
C THR A 647 -12.92 -7.52 45.19
N THR A 648 -11.59 -7.49 45.23
CA THR A 648 -10.81 -6.61 46.12
C THR A 648 -10.68 -5.22 45.49
N SER A 649 -10.93 -4.15 46.25
CA SER A 649 -10.79 -2.77 45.75
C SER A 649 -9.40 -2.56 45.13
N ALA A 650 -9.39 -2.06 43.90
CA ALA A 650 -8.17 -1.63 43.24
C ALA A 650 -7.69 -0.31 43.83
N THR A 651 -6.39 -0.22 44.12
CA THR A 651 -5.73 1.03 44.53
C THR A 651 -5.05 1.75 43.37
N TYR A 652 -4.82 1.03 42.28
CA TYR A 652 -4.32 1.55 41.00
C TYR A 652 -4.82 0.62 39.89
N MET A 653 -5.19 1.19 38.74
CA MET A 653 -5.50 0.42 37.53
C MET A 653 -5.01 1.16 36.29
N THR A 654 -4.66 0.42 35.25
CA THR A 654 -4.40 0.95 33.92
C THR A 654 -4.54 -0.15 32.88
N SER A 655 -4.80 0.23 31.63
CA SER A 655 -4.76 -0.68 30.49
C SER A 655 -3.75 -0.23 29.44
N PHE A 656 -3.35 -1.16 28.57
CA PHE A 656 -2.50 -0.89 27.42
C PHE A 656 -3.05 -1.59 26.18
N GLY A 657 -3.14 -0.88 25.06
CA GLY A 657 -3.34 -1.48 23.74
C GLY A 657 -2.00 -1.80 23.08
N VAL A 658 -1.90 -2.96 22.47
CA VAL A 658 -0.72 -3.40 21.71
C VAL A 658 -1.18 -3.98 20.40
N VAL A 659 -0.49 -3.62 19.32
CA VAL A 659 -0.78 -4.12 17.98
C VAL A 659 0.29 -5.11 17.57
N ASP A 660 -0.15 -6.28 17.08
CA ASP A 660 0.69 -7.39 16.62
C ASP A 660 0.10 -7.92 15.30
N GLY A 661 0.62 -7.39 14.20
CA GLY A 661 0.02 -7.54 12.87
C GLY A 661 -1.45 -7.12 12.85
N TYR A 662 -2.32 -8.04 12.46
CA TYR A 662 -3.78 -7.85 12.48
C TYR A 662 -4.42 -7.78 13.87
N ASN A 663 -3.73 -8.20 14.94
CA ASN A 663 -4.34 -8.36 16.25
C ASN A 663 -4.18 -7.13 17.15
N ILE A 664 -5.19 -6.90 17.99
CA ILE A 664 -5.10 -6.02 19.15
C ILE A 664 -5.00 -6.89 20.40
N ASP A 665 -3.99 -6.62 21.23
CA ASP A 665 -3.93 -7.10 22.60
C ASP A 665 -4.30 -5.97 23.58
N LEU A 666 -5.27 -6.23 24.43
CA LEU A 666 -5.61 -5.40 25.58
C LEU A 666 -4.97 -6.01 26.82
N LEU A 667 -4.03 -5.28 27.41
CA LEU A 667 -3.40 -5.60 28.68
C LEU A 667 -4.12 -4.80 29.77
N LEU A 668 -4.42 -5.43 30.89
CA LEU A 668 -5.10 -4.81 32.02
C LEU A 668 -4.31 -5.09 33.28
N LEU A 669 -3.78 -4.04 33.92
CA LEU A 669 -3.01 -4.09 35.17
C LEU A 669 -3.86 -3.49 36.30
N VAL A 670 -4.21 -4.30 37.29
CA VAL A 670 -5.08 -3.86 38.40
C VAL A 670 -4.46 -4.28 39.73
N GLN A 671 -4.03 -3.29 40.51
CA GLN A 671 -3.45 -3.55 41.82
C GLN A 671 -4.49 -4.24 42.73
N ASN A 672 -4.08 -5.30 43.43
CA ASN A 672 -4.91 -6.20 44.25
C ASN A 672 -5.86 -7.15 43.48
N GLN A 673 -6.00 -7.03 42.16
CA GLN A 673 -6.81 -7.96 41.33
C GLN A 673 -6.00 -8.71 40.28
N GLY A 674 -4.78 -8.27 39.97
CA GLY A 674 -3.84 -8.97 39.09
C GLY A 674 -3.73 -8.33 37.71
N PHE A 675 -3.22 -9.10 36.77
CA PHE A 675 -3.04 -8.68 35.38
C PHE A 675 -3.59 -9.71 34.40
N ALA A 676 -4.21 -9.24 33.34
CA ALA A 676 -4.75 -10.08 32.28
C ALA A 676 -4.45 -9.51 30.89
N ARG A 677 -4.44 -10.39 29.89
CA ARG A 677 -4.28 -10.06 28.48
C ARG A 677 -5.44 -10.66 27.70
N TYR A 678 -5.99 -9.87 26.79
CA TYR A 678 -7.08 -10.24 25.91
C TYR A 678 -6.69 -9.95 24.47
N ARG A 679 -6.84 -10.90 23.56
CA ARG A 679 -6.48 -10.76 22.15
C ARG A 679 -7.71 -10.82 21.25
N THR A 680 -7.73 -10.04 20.18
CA THR A 680 -8.80 -10.07 19.17
C THR A 680 -9.05 -11.48 18.61
N ILE A 681 -10.31 -11.86 18.44
CA ILE A 681 -10.70 -13.17 17.92
C ILE A 681 -10.62 -13.20 16.38
N GLY A 682 -9.54 -13.78 15.86
CA GLY A 682 -9.31 -13.99 14.42
C GLY A 682 -10.05 -15.20 13.79
N LYS A 683 -11.28 -15.52 14.23
CA LYS A 683 -12.03 -16.66 13.67
C LYS A 683 -12.30 -16.45 12.16
N PRO A 684 -12.01 -17.42 11.29
CA PRO A 684 -12.40 -17.33 9.88
C PRO A 684 -13.90 -17.08 9.71
N VAL A 685 -14.25 -16.08 8.92
CA VAL A 685 -15.62 -15.72 8.54
C VAL A 685 -15.62 -15.40 7.05
N MET A 686 -16.50 -16.04 6.28
CA MET A 686 -16.67 -15.72 4.86
C MET A 686 -17.49 -14.44 4.69
N ASN A 687 -17.25 -13.73 3.58
CA ASN A 687 -18.23 -12.77 3.09
C ASN A 687 -19.51 -13.51 2.74
N ILE A 688 -20.60 -13.18 3.41
CA ILE A 688 -21.81 -13.99 3.42
C ILE A 688 -22.64 -13.77 2.17
N TYR A 689 -23.25 -14.82 1.65
CA TYR A 689 -24.35 -14.76 0.71
C TYR A 689 -25.21 -16.02 0.82
N ALA A 690 -26.42 -15.95 0.24
CA ALA A 690 -27.31 -17.08 0.11
C ALA A 690 -27.24 -17.65 -1.32
N SER A 691 -27.14 -18.96 -1.44
CA SER A 691 -27.05 -19.69 -2.70
C SER A 691 -28.18 -20.73 -2.84
N GLU A 692 -28.27 -21.37 -4.00
CA GLU A 692 -29.26 -22.44 -4.29
C GLU A 692 -30.70 -22.05 -3.89
N LEU A 693 -31.11 -20.81 -4.19
CA LEU A 693 -32.45 -20.32 -3.88
C LEU A 693 -33.50 -21.15 -4.64
N SER A 694 -34.54 -21.58 -3.93
CA SER A 694 -35.64 -22.34 -4.51
C SER A 694 -36.99 -21.93 -3.91
N LEU A 695 -38.04 -21.98 -4.74
CA LEU A 695 -39.41 -21.67 -4.32
C LEU A 695 -40.31 -22.85 -4.68
N SER A 696 -40.93 -23.47 -3.67
CA SER A 696 -41.84 -24.60 -3.89
C SER A 696 -43.19 -24.15 -4.47
N SER A 697 -44.01 -25.10 -4.93
CA SER A 697 -45.41 -24.84 -5.33
C SER A 697 -46.26 -24.22 -4.21
N GLU A 698 -45.95 -24.54 -2.95
CA GLU A 698 -46.57 -23.99 -1.75
C GLU A 698 -45.92 -22.66 -1.31
N LYS A 699 -45.04 -22.09 -2.13
CA LYS A 699 -44.23 -20.90 -1.87
C LYS A 699 -43.31 -21.04 -0.64
N THR A 700 -42.79 -22.24 -0.38
CA THR A 700 -41.74 -22.42 0.63
C THR A 700 -40.42 -21.93 0.09
N PHE A 701 -39.74 -21.05 0.83
CA PHE A 701 -38.49 -20.40 0.44
C PHE A 701 -37.30 -21.24 0.93
N GLY A 702 -36.59 -21.88 0.00
CA GLY A 702 -35.35 -22.62 0.24
C GLY A 702 -34.11 -21.80 -0.12
N PHE A 703 -33.05 -21.92 0.67
CA PHE A 703 -31.75 -21.30 0.39
C PHE A 703 -30.63 -22.00 1.18
N LYS A 704 -29.38 -21.78 0.78
CA LYS A 704 -28.19 -22.26 1.50
C LYS A 704 -27.27 -21.09 1.84
N LEU A 705 -26.82 -21.01 3.09
CA LEU A 705 -25.87 -19.99 3.54
C LEU A 705 -24.44 -20.54 3.48
N ASN A 706 -23.50 -19.72 2.99
CA ASN A 706 -22.08 -20.05 2.98
C ASN A 706 -21.39 -19.83 4.35
N GLU A 707 -22.03 -19.08 5.25
CA GLU A 707 -21.54 -18.69 6.57
C GLU A 707 -22.69 -18.60 7.58
N ASP A 708 -22.38 -18.65 8.88
CA ASP A 708 -23.31 -18.33 9.96
C ASP A 708 -23.79 -16.87 9.82
N ALA A 709 -25.11 -16.69 9.68
CA ALA A 709 -25.74 -15.38 9.56
C ALA A 709 -26.18 -14.84 10.93
N THR A 710 -25.80 -13.60 11.23
CA THR A 710 -26.34 -12.83 12.37
C THR A 710 -27.77 -12.37 12.10
N SER A 711 -28.13 -12.18 10.83
CA SER A 711 -29.48 -11.83 10.38
C SER A 711 -29.76 -12.36 8.98
N VAL A 712 -31.00 -12.82 8.77
CA VAL A 712 -31.53 -13.21 7.46
C VAL A 712 -32.89 -12.54 7.23
N LEU A 713 -33.08 -11.96 6.05
CA LEU A 713 -34.34 -11.38 5.59
C LEU A 713 -34.76 -12.07 4.28
N ILE A 714 -36.05 -12.41 4.18
CA ILE A 714 -36.67 -12.76 2.90
C ILE A 714 -37.31 -11.50 2.35
N ASN A 715 -36.99 -11.14 1.11
CA ASN A 715 -37.53 -9.98 0.43
C ASN A 715 -38.37 -10.43 -0.78
N ILE A 716 -39.56 -9.85 -0.95
CA ILE A 716 -40.36 -10.02 -2.16
C ILE A 716 -40.46 -8.68 -2.90
N TYR A 717 -40.47 -8.75 -4.23
CA TYR A 717 -40.48 -7.58 -5.10
C TYR A 717 -41.61 -7.66 -6.12
N LYS A 718 -42.07 -6.50 -6.58
CA LYS A 718 -43.04 -6.40 -7.67
C LYS A 718 -42.64 -5.27 -8.59
N ASP A 719 -42.57 -5.55 -9.89
CA ASP A 719 -42.21 -4.57 -10.92
C ASP A 719 -40.87 -3.86 -10.62
N GLY A 720 -39.91 -4.60 -10.03
CA GLY A 720 -38.59 -4.10 -9.65
C GLY A 720 -38.49 -3.50 -8.24
N GLU A 721 -39.60 -3.09 -7.63
CA GLU A 721 -39.65 -2.41 -6.33
C GLU A 721 -39.79 -3.40 -5.17
N LEU A 722 -39.17 -3.08 -4.01
CA LEU A 722 -39.30 -3.88 -2.79
C LEU A 722 -40.74 -3.79 -2.26
N LEU A 723 -41.45 -4.92 -2.24
CA LEU A 723 -42.82 -4.99 -1.75
C LEU A 723 -42.86 -5.20 -0.23
N GLU A 724 -42.08 -6.15 0.30
CA GLU A 724 -42.02 -6.43 1.74
C GLU A 724 -40.78 -7.26 2.09
N SER A 725 -40.30 -7.09 3.34
CA SER A 725 -39.23 -7.89 3.94
C SER A 725 -39.73 -8.61 5.19
N TYR A 726 -39.40 -9.89 5.35
CA TYR A 726 -39.70 -10.68 6.54
C TYR A 726 -38.40 -11.08 7.28
N PRO A 727 -38.23 -10.69 8.56
CA PRO A 727 -37.05 -11.07 9.34
C PRO A 727 -37.14 -12.53 9.78
N VAL A 728 -36.20 -13.35 9.31
CA VAL A 728 -36.05 -14.76 9.71
C VAL A 728 -35.19 -14.88 10.98
N GLY A 729 -34.30 -13.91 11.22
CA GLY A 729 -33.35 -13.89 12.33
C GLY A 729 -32.05 -14.65 12.02
N ALA A 730 -31.23 -14.89 13.05
CA ALA A 730 -29.96 -15.59 12.91
C ALA A 730 -30.14 -17.04 12.42
N LYS A 731 -29.23 -17.51 11.57
CA LYS A 731 -29.22 -18.86 10.99
C LYS A 731 -27.80 -19.37 10.86
N THR A 732 -27.63 -20.68 11.04
CA THR A 732 -26.32 -21.32 10.86
C THR A 732 -25.97 -21.46 9.38
N LYS A 733 -24.70 -21.65 9.06
CA LYS A 733 -24.23 -22.07 7.75
C LYS A 733 -24.95 -23.34 7.28
N GLY A 734 -25.17 -23.48 5.96
CA GLY A 734 -25.84 -24.63 5.34
C GLY A 734 -27.26 -24.35 4.87
N ALA A 735 -28.02 -25.42 4.58
CA ALA A 735 -29.33 -25.34 3.93
C ALA A 735 -30.47 -25.00 4.91
N HIS A 736 -31.41 -24.16 4.46
CA HIS A 736 -32.59 -23.72 5.19
C HIS A 736 -33.84 -23.74 4.31
N SER A 737 -35.00 -23.89 4.96
CA SER A 737 -36.31 -23.85 4.34
C SER A 737 -37.28 -23.10 5.25
N ILE A 738 -37.92 -22.06 4.72
CA ILE A 738 -38.81 -21.17 5.46
C ILE A 738 -40.20 -21.19 4.79
N ALA A 739 -41.21 -21.58 5.56
CA ALA A 739 -42.60 -21.54 5.10
C ALA A 739 -43.00 -20.10 4.75
N ASN A 740 -43.84 -19.95 3.72
CA ASN A 740 -44.26 -18.66 3.18
C ASN A 740 -44.81 -17.70 4.28
N PRO A 741 -44.07 -16.63 4.65
CA PRO A 741 -44.55 -15.69 5.65
C PRO A 741 -45.49 -14.61 5.07
N PHE A 742 -45.61 -14.54 3.74
CA PHE A 742 -46.32 -13.47 3.02
C PHE A 742 -47.74 -13.85 2.58
N GLY A 743 -48.16 -15.11 2.78
CA GLY A 743 -49.48 -15.60 2.37
C GLY A 743 -49.69 -15.55 0.84
N GLU A 744 -50.87 -15.12 0.39
CA GLU A 744 -51.23 -15.11 -1.04
C GLU A 744 -50.71 -13.90 -1.82
N LYS A 745 -49.77 -13.12 -1.28
CA LYS A 745 -49.18 -11.96 -1.98
C LYS A 745 -48.58 -12.35 -3.33
N ASP A 746 -48.81 -11.49 -4.31
CA ASP A 746 -48.29 -11.61 -5.67
C ASP A 746 -46.97 -10.85 -5.80
N PHE A 747 -45.95 -11.52 -6.33
CA PHE A 747 -44.60 -11.00 -6.51
C PHE A 747 -43.97 -11.69 -7.73
N ASP A 748 -43.13 -10.98 -8.48
CA ASP A 748 -42.45 -11.49 -9.67
C ASP A 748 -40.98 -11.83 -9.42
N GLU A 749 -40.39 -11.31 -8.34
CA GLU A 749 -39.04 -11.62 -7.90
C GLU A 749 -38.97 -11.71 -6.36
N TRP A 750 -37.97 -12.43 -5.86
CA TRP A 750 -37.70 -12.54 -4.43
C TRP A 750 -36.21 -12.71 -4.18
N GLY A 751 -35.78 -12.54 -2.94
CA GLY A 751 -34.38 -12.72 -2.58
C GLY A 751 -34.13 -12.89 -1.09
N ILE A 752 -32.91 -13.30 -0.78
CA ILE A 752 -32.42 -13.44 0.60
C ILE A 752 -31.34 -12.39 0.83
N THR A 753 -31.55 -11.53 1.83
CA THR A 753 -30.49 -10.69 2.39
C THR A 753 -29.93 -11.38 3.63
N ALA A 754 -28.64 -11.69 3.63
CA ALA A 754 -27.95 -12.27 4.77
C ALA A 754 -26.84 -11.34 5.25
N SER A 755 -26.65 -11.26 6.56
CA SER A 755 -25.57 -10.49 7.20
C SER A 755 -24.77 -11.38 8.14
N ALA A 756 -23.45 -11.16 8.19
CA ALA A 756 -22.51 -11.84 9.07
C ALA A 756 -21.56 -10.82 9.71
N ARG A 757 -20.62 -11.32 10.52
CA ARG A 757 -19.59 -10.48 11.12
C ARG A 757 -18.72 -9.83 10.05
N ALA A 758 -18.36 -8.57 10.25
CA ALA A 758 -17.43 -7.85 9.38
C ALA A 758 -16.07 -8.55 9.27
N VAL A 759 -15.40 -8.34 8.13
CA VAL A 759 -14.08 -8.88 7.83
C VAL A 759 -13.10 -7.71 7.69
N ALA A 760 -12.16 -7.59 8.61
CA ALA A 760 -11.25 -6.45 8.70
C ALA A 760 -10.05 -6.53 7.75
N TYR A 761 -9.63 -7.74 7.39
CA TYR A 761 -8.41 -8.03 6.64
C TYR A 761 -8.56 -9.37 5.90
N PRO A 762 -7.70 -9.67 4.90
CA PRO A 762 -7.75 -10.94 4.18
C PRO A 762 -7.57 -12.13 5.13
N LEU A 763 -8.56 -13.01 5.19
CA LEU A 763 -8.63 -14.09 6.18
C LEU A 763 -8.79 -15.43 5.50
N LYS A 764 -7.84 -16.36 5.72
CA LYS A 764 -7.91 -17.71 5.17
C LYS A 764 -9.02 -18.50 5.89
N VAL A 765 -10.00 -18.98 5.12
CA VAL A 765 -11.14 -19.78 5.59
C VAL A 765 -10.88 -21.27 5.44
N SER A 766 -10.24 -21.69 4.35
CA SER A 766 -9.85 -23.08 4.14
C SER A 766 -8.79 -23.53 5.15
N ASP A 767 -8.90 -24.76 5.64
CA ASP A 767 -7.93 -25.41 6.51
C ASP A 767 -7.16 -26.54 5.78
N ASP A 768 -6.43 -27.37 6.52
CA ASP A 768 -5.69 -28.52 5.99
C ASP A 768 -6.52 -29.81 5.92
N SER A 769 -7.85 -29.74 6.07
CA SER A 769 -8.71 -30.92 5.90
C SER A 769 -8.64 -31.46 4.47
N GLN A 770 -8.92 -32.76 4.31
CA GLN A 770 -8.89 -33.45 3.01
C GLN A 770 -9.74 -32.74 1.94
N LEU A 771 -10.82 -32.05 2.33
CA LEU A 771 -11.71 -31.34 1.41
C LEU A 771 -10.98 -30.30 0.54
N PHE A 772 -9.94 -29.66 1.10
CA PHE A 772 -9.15 -28.62 0.43
C PHE A 772 -7.85 -29.14 -0.18
N GLN A 773 -7.58 -30.44 -0.09
CA GLN A 773 -6.38 -31.08 -0.63
C GLN A 773 -6.60 -31.60 -2.05
N TYR A 774 -5.77 -31.17 -3.01
CA TYR A 774 -5.84 -31.55 -4.42
C TYR A 774 -4.43 -31.70 -4.99
N TYR A 775 -4.11 -32.79 -5.68
CA TYR A 775 -2.74 -33.12 -6.07
C TYR A 775 -2.18 -32.25 -7.19
N ALA A 776 -2.93 -32.02 -8.26
CA ALA A 776 -2.49 -31.20 -9.38
C ALA A 776 -3.60 -30.26 -9.92
N PRO A 777 -4.27 -29.49 -9.05
CA PRO A 777 -5.37 -28.63 -9.46
C PRO A 777 -4.85 -27.52 -10.38
N ARG A 778 -5.45 -27.41 -11.57
CA ARG A 778 -5.02 -26.42 -12.59
C ARG A 778 -6.09 -25.42 -12.95
N GLY A 779 -7.32 -25.63 -12.50
CA GLY A 779 -8.43 -24.76 -12.78
C GLY A 779 -9.47 -24.78 -11.67
N LEU A 780 -10.22 -23.70 -11.64
CA LEU A 780 -11.21 -23.37 -10.65
C LEU A 780 -12.26 -22.51 -11.35
N ALA A 781 -13.55 -22.70 -11.04
CA ALA A 781 -14.61 -21.77 -11.40
C ALA A 781 -15.65 -21.70 -10.28
N VAL A 782 -16.29 -20.55 -10.12
CA VAL A 782 -17.42 -20.33 -9.22
C VAL A 782 -18.62 -19.87 -10.04
N ASP A 783 -19.79 -20.46 -9.81
CA ASP A 783 -21.02 -20.01 -10.46
C ASP A 783 -21.52 -18.72 -9.80
N ASN A 784 -21.32 -17.60 -10.48
CA ASN A 784 -21.70 -16.27 -10.03
C ASN A 784 -23.02 -15.76 -10.66
N THR A 785 -23.85 -16.65 -11.20
CA THR A 785 -25.14 -16.29 -11.83
C THR A 785 -26.30 -16.63 -10.90
N PRO A 786 -26.96 -15.65 -10.23
CA PRO A 786 -28.05 -15.93 -9.30
C PRO A 786 -29.18 -16.76 -9.90
N GLU A 787 -29.44 -16.60 -11.20
CA GLU A 787 -30.47 -17.33 -11.92
C GLU A 787 -30.11 -18.80 -12.20
N SER A 788 -28.84 -19.17 -12.06
CA SER A 788 -28.39 -20.55 -12.21
C SER A 788 -28.92 -21.41 -11.05
N PRO A 789 -29.44 -22.61 -11.33
CA PRO A 789 -29.75 -23.60 -10.30
C PRO A 789 -28.56 -24.00 -9.41
N PHE A 790 -27.34 -23.74 -9.90
CA PHE A 790 -26.08 -24.09 -9.25
C PHE A 790 -25.33 -22.87 -8.76
N PHE A 791 -26.01 -21.73 -8.64
CA PHE A 791 -25.43 -20.51 -8.10
C PHE A 791 -24.65 -20.78 -6.80
N GLY A 792 -23.43 -20.26 -6.72
CA GLY A 792 -22.48 -20.46 -5.62
C GLY A 792 -21.73 -21.80 -5.64
N ARG A 793 -21.93 -22.65 -6.64
CA ARG A 793 -21.18 -23.92 -6.80
C ARG A 793 -19.77 -23.65 -7.26
N ILE A 794 -18.83 -24.41 -6.70
CA ILE A 794 -17.39 -24.30 -6.96
C ILE A 794 -16.96 -25.57 -7.69
N TYR A 795 -16.20 -25.41 -8.78
CA TYR A 795 -15.69 -26.50 -9.60
C TYR A 795 -14.17 -26.47 -9.61
N VAL A 796 -13.53 -27.52 -9.10
CA VAL A 796 -12.08 -27.69 -9.11
C VAL A 796 -11.71 -28.72 -10.17
N THR A 797 -10.81 -28.38 -11.09
CA THR A 797 -10.31 -29.32 -12.10
C THR A 797 -8.97 -29.90 -11.68
N GLU A 798 -8.95 -31.21 -11.47
CA GLU A 798 -7.77 -31.99 -11.14
C GLU A 798 -7.14 -32.53 -12.44
N SER A 799 -5.99 -31.98 -12.81
CA SER A 799 -5.34 -32.33 -14.06
C SER A 799 -4.63 -33.68 -13.99
N LEU A 800 -4.24 -34.16 -12.81
CA LEU A 800 -3.58 -35.46 -12.61
C LEU A 800 -4.00 -36.07 -11.26
N GLY A 801 -4.34 -37.35 -11.25
CA GLY A 801 -4.59 -38.05 -10.00
C GLY A 801 -3.29 -38.34 -9.23
N GLY A 802 -3.33 -38.27 -7.90
CA GLY A 802 -2.18 -38.52 -7.04
C GLY A 802 -2.47 -38.29 -5.56
N THR A 803 -1.50 -38.63 -4.73
CA THR A 803 -1.55 -38.41 -3.28
C THR A 803 -0.88 -37.09 -2.94
N VAL A 804 -1.61 -36.24 -2.21
CA VAL A 804 -1.12 -34.96 -1.72
C VAL A 804 0.03 -35.17 -0.73
N SER A 805 1.11 -34.41 -0.93
CA SER A 805 2.36 -34.45 -0.19
C SER A 805 2.86 -33.04 0.21
N ALA A 806 2.46 -31.99 -0.51
CA ALA A 806 2.83 -30.61 -0.20
C ALA A 806 2.16 -30.14 1.11
N GLY A 807 2.91 -29.34 1.88
CA GLY A 807 2.51 -28.90 3.22
C GLY A 807 2.65 -29.96 4.32
N ALA A 808 3.04 -31.20 3.99
CA ALA A 808 3.12 -32.33 4.92
C ALA A 808 1.85 -32.50 5.78
N PRO A 809 0.66 -32.65 5.17
CA PRO A 809 -0.59 -32.76 5.91
C PRO A 809 -0.59 -34.01 6.79
N SER A 810 -1.22 -33.91 7.97
CA SER A 810 -1.36 -35.04 8.89
C SER A 810 -2.24 -36.16 8.33
N ASP A 811 -3.13 -35.83 7.40
CA ASP A 811 -4.08 -36.75 6.75
C ASP A 811 -4.14 -36.46 5.24
N PRO A 812 -3.23 -37.04 4.43
CA PRO A 812 -3.12 -36.75 3.00
C PRO A 812 -4.23 -37.41 2.17
N ARG A 813 -4.90 -36.62 1.32
CA ARG A 813 -5.90 -37.10 0.36
C ARG A 813 -5.27 -37.66 -0.91
N THR A 814 -5.88 -38.70 -1.48
CA THR A 814 -5.52 -39.24 -2.80
C THR A 814 -6.66 -39.01 -3.78
N VAL A 815 -6.46 -38.14 -4.76
CA VAL A 815 -7.50 -37.72 -5.72
C VAL A 815 -7.31 -38.35 -7.10
N GLU A 816 -8.40 -38.45 -7.86
CA GLU A 816 -8.44 -38.90 -9.26
C GLU A 816 -8.47 -37.70 -10.23
N GLN A 817 -8.03 -37.91 -11.47
CA GLN A 817 -8.12 -36.91 -12.53
C GLN A 817 -9.57 -36.69 -12.97
N GLY A 818 -10.05 -35.44 -12.88
CA GLY A 818 -11.42 -35.08 -13.26
C GLY A 818 -11.90 -33.80 -12.58
N VAL A 819 -13.21 -33.65 -12.45
CA VAL A 819 -13.86 -32.48 -11.82
C VAL A 819 -14.36 -32.84 -10.43
N TYR A 820 -14.09 -31.97 -9.46
CA TYR A 820 -14.65 -31.99 -8.11
C TYR A 820 -15.58 -30.80 -7.91
N MET A 821 -16.69 -31.00 -7.19
CA MET A 821 -17.70 -29.99 -6.94
C MET A 821 -17.89 -29.74 -5.45
N LEU A 822 -17.86 -28.47 -5.05
CA LEU A 822 -18.25 -28.02 -3.71
C LEU A 822 -19.44 -27.09 -3.81
N ASP A 823 -20.30 -27.07 -2.79
CA ASP A 823 -21.30 -26.01 -2.67
C ASP A 823 -20.72 -24.74 -2.02
N ALA A 824 -21.52 -23.66 -2.00
CA ALA A 824 -21.13 -22.39 -1.39
C ALA A 824 -20.75 -22.52 0.09
N ALA A 825 -21.31 -23.51 0.79
CA ALA A 825 -20.98 -23.81 2.18
C ALA A 825 -19.64 -24.57 2.33
N LEU A 826 -18.89 -24.74 1.25
CA LEU A 826 -17.64 -25.51 1.22
C LEU A 826 -17.88 -26.94 1.72
N THR A 827 -18.89 -27.62 1.18
CA THR A 827 -19.13 -29.04 1.42
C THR A 827 -19.08 -29.81 0.10
N ASP A 828 -18.71 -31.09 0.18
CA ASP A 828 -18.73 -32.01 -0.97
C ASP A 828 -20.17 -32.30 -1.39
N VAL A 829 -20.69 -31.48 -2.30
CA VAL A 829 -22.10 -31.49 -2.71
C VAL A 829 -22.51 -32.78 -3.42
N ALA A 830 -21.55 -33.51 -3.96
CA ALA A 830 -21.77 -34.74 -4.72
C ALA A 830 -21.32 -36.00 -3.97
N ASN A 831 -20.85 -35.87 -2.72
CA ASN A 831 -20.24 -36.96 -1.93
C ASN A 831 -19.18 -37.72 -2.72
N GLN A 832 -18.37 -36.97 -3.46
CA GLN A 832 -17.30 -37.48 -4.31
C GLN A 832 -16.19 -38.15 -3.51
N GLY A 833 -15.88 -37.65 -2.31
CA GLY A 833 -14.71 -38.08 -1.54
C GLY A 833 -13.47 -38.02 -2.43
N ASP A 834 -12.79 -39.15 -2.60
CA ASP A 834 -11.59 -39.25 -3.45
C ASP A 834 -11.89 -39.36 -4.96
N LYS A 835 -13.15 -39.56 -5.37
CA LYS A 835 -13.54 -39.83 -6.76
C LYS A 835 -13.87 -38.55 -7.53
N SER A 836 -13.49 -38.50 -8.80
CA SER A 836 -13.76 -37.35 -9.66
C SER A 836 -14.79 -37.67 -10.75
N TYR A 837 -15.40 -36.65 -11.34
CA TYR A 837 -16.17 -36.81 -12.58
C TYR A 837 -15.25 -36.61 -13.80
N SER A 838 -15.02 -37.68 -14.56
CA SER A 838 -14.19 -37.64 -15.78
C SER A 838 -15.01 -37.49 -17.06
N GLY A 839 -16.34 -37.70 -16.99
CA GLY A 839 -17.25 -37.58 -18.13
C GLY A 839 -16.98 -38.56 -19.27
N ASN A 840 -16.37 -39.71 -18.98
CA ASN A 840 -15.91 -40.69 -19.97
C ASN A 840 -14.95 -40.12 -21.03
N VAL A 841 -14.26 -39.02 -20.73
CA VAL A 841 -13.21 -38.45 -21.58
C VAL A 841 -11.87 -39.05 -21.18
N ASN A 842 -11.09 -39.52 -22.15
CA ASN A 842 -9.70 -39.91 -21.90
C ASN A 842 -8.81 -38.67 -21.89
N TRP A 843 -8.64 -38.10 -20.70
CA TRP A 843 -7.89 -36.88 -20.46
C TRP A 843 -6.36 -37.03 -20.71
N GLY A 844 -5.80 -38.23 -20.55
CA GLY A 844 -4.37 -38.48 -20.74
C GLY A 844 -3.49 -37.99 -19.58
N THR A 845 -2.18 -38.23 -19.63
CA THR A 845 -1.26 -38.08 -18.48
C THR A 845 -0.55 -36.72 -18.36
N GLY A 846 -0.89 -35.74 -19.19
CA GLY A 846 -0.16 -34.47 -19.31
C GLY A 846 1.26 -34.64 -19.88
N GLY A 847 1.79 -33.61 -20.53
CA GLY A 847 3.10 -33.67 -21.21
C GLY A 847 3.93 -32.40 -21.07
N ASN A 848 5.23 -32.49 -21.39
CA ASN A 848 6.10 -31.32 -21.54
C ASN A 848 5.54 -30.39 -22.65
N ASN A 849 5.76 -29.07 -22.54
CA ASN A 849 5.28 -28.01 -23.46
C ASN A 849 3.84 -27.49 -23.24
N TYR A 850 3.42 -27.34 -21.98
CA TYR A 850 2.12 -26.76 -21.59
C TYR A 850 0.89 -27.50 -22.15
N GLN A 851 0.95 -28.82 -22.20
CA GLN A 851 -0.17 -29.68 -22.60
C GLN A 851 -0.83 -30.27 -21.35
N TRP A 852 -2.01 -29.74 -21.02
CA TRP A 852 -2.70 -30.03 -19.77
C TRP A 852 -4.11 -30.56 -20.06
N PRO A 853 -4.42 -31.80 -19.63
CA PRO A 853 -5.69 -32.46 -19.84
C PRO A 853 -6.91 -31.66 -19.40
N LEU A 854 -6.87 -31.14 -18.18
CA LEU A 854 -7.91 -30.31 -17.60
C LEU A 854 -7.25 -29.02 -17.12
N THR A 855 -7.74 -27.90 -17.64
CA THR A 855 -7.26 -26.56 -17.32
C THR A 855 -8.39 -25.76 -16.68
N ARG A 856 -8.44 -24.44 -16.90
CA ARG A 856 -9.36 -23.52 -16.25
C ARG A 856 -10.79 -23.73 -16.81
N PRO A 857 -11.75 -24.13 -15.96
CA PRO A 857 -13.15 -24.23 -16.37
C PRO A 857 -13.82 -22.86 -16.40
N SER A 858 -14.98 -22.77 -17.03
CA SER A 858 -15.85 -21.59 -16.96
C SER A 858 -17.31 -22.01 -16.81
N VAL A 859 -18.09 -21.26 -16.04
CA VAL A 859 -19.53 -21.53 -15.87
C VAL A 859 -20.31 -20.59 -16.77
N ALA A 860 -21.20 -21.15 -17.59
CA ALA A 860 -22.13 -20.37 -18.41
C ALA A 860 -23.30 -19.88 -17.56
N PRO A 861 -24.01 -18.81 -17.95
CA PRO A 861 -25.16 -18.30 -17.18
C PRO A 861 -26.32 -19.30 -16.99
N ASP A 862 -26.40 -20.35 -17.80
CA ASP A 862 -27.37 -21.45 -17.63
C ASP A 862 -26.89 -22.56 -16.66
N GLY A 863 -25.73 -22.37 -16.02
CA GLY A 863 -25.12 -23.28 -15.07
C GLY A 863 -24.28 -24.40 -15.70
N LYS A 864 -24.19 -24.52 -17.04
CA LYS A 864 -23.32 -25.53 -17.66
C LYS A 864 -21.84 -25.17 -17.49
N VAL A 865 -20.99 -26.17 -17.31
CA VAL A 865 -19.56 -25.99 -17.06
C VAL A 865 -18.77 -26.36 -18.31
N TYR A 866 -17.97 -25.42 -18.81
CA TYR A 866 -17.10 -25.59 -19.97
C TYR A 866 -15.68 -25.87 -19.48
N LEU A 867 -15.18 -27.07 -19.78
CA LEU A 867 -13.92 -27.62 -19.32
C LEU A 867 -12.88 -27.49 -20.44
N SER A 868 -11.92 -26.57 -20.26
CA SER A 868 -10.84 -26.36 -21.22
C SER A 868 -9.74 -27.42 -21.10
N SER A 869 -9.16 -27.80 -22.22
CA SER A 869 -8.07 -28.76 -22.37
C SER A 869 -7.06 -28.26 -23.39
N SER A 870 -5.79 -28.21 -23.01
CA SER A 870 -4.71 -27.78 -23.91
C SER A 870 -3.93 -28.94 -24.53
N THR A 871 -4.46 -30.17 -24.44
CA THR A 871 -3.87 -31.33 -25.11
C THR A 871 -4.02 -31.21 -26.62
N LEU A 872 -3.07 -31.78 -27.36
CA LEU A 872 -3.07 -31.66 -28.82
C LEU A 872 -4.08 -32.60 -29.50
N ASP A 873 -4.56 -33.61 -28.78
CA ASP A 873 -5.43 -34.68 -29.26
C ASP A 873 -6.89 -34.59 -28.77
N GLY A 874 -7.19 -33.80 -27.73
CA GLY A 874 -8.56 -33.63 -27.19
C GLY A 874 -9.32 -32.46 -27.82
N SER A 875 -10.66 -32.43 -27.75
CA SER A 875 -11.55 -31.43 -28.41
C SER A 875 -11.29 -29.95 -28.08
N GLY A 876 -10.36 -29.62 -27.18
CA GLY A 876 -10.13 -28.27 -26.71
C GLY A 876 -11.07 -27.88 -25.58
N ILE A 877 -12.39 -28.01 -25.77
CA ILE A 877 -13.38 -27.75 -24.72
C ILE A 877 -14.45 -28.85 -24.67
N TYR A 878 -14.85 -29.23 -23.46
CA TYR A 878 -15.96 -30.15 -23.19
C TYR A 878 -17.01 -29.50 -22.28
N ILE A 879 -18.28 -29.84 -22.44
CA ILE A 879 -19.38 -29.35 -21.61
C ILE A 879 -19.80 -30.44 -20.63
N MET A 880 -19.76 -30.12 -19.33
CA MET A 880 -20.37 -30.87 -18.25
C MET A 880 -21.72 -30.25 -17.86
N ASP A 881 -22.73 -31.10 -17.69
CA ASP A 881 -24.02 -30.73 -17.08
C ASP A 881 -23.98 -31.04 -15.58
N PRO A 882 -23.93 -30.03 -14.68
CA PRO A 882 -23.89 -30.28 -13.24
C PRO A 882 -25.16 -30.91 -12.68
N ALA A 883 -26.28 -30.90 -13.41
CA ALA A 883 -27.48 -31.65 -13.04
C ALA A 883 -27.28 -33.17 -13.19
N ASN A 884 -26.39 -33.57 -14.11
CA ASN A 884 -26.11 -34.96 -14.46
C ASN A 884 -24.58 -35.19 -14.61
N PRO A 885 -23.78 -34.98 -13.55
CA PRO A 885 -22.31 -34.91 -13.64
C PRO A 885 -21.66 -36.26 -13.98
N THR A 886 -22.40 -37.37 -13.90
CA THR A 886 -21.96 -38.71 -14.32
C THR A 886 -22.14 -38.97 -15.83
N ALA A 887 -22.87 -38.10 -16.54
CA ALA A 887 -23.07 -38.24 -17.98
C ALA A 887 -21.80 -37.93 -18.77
N ASP A 888 -21.75 -38.40 -20.02
CA ASP A 888 -20.65 -38.10 -20.94
C ASP A 888 -20.49 -36.60 -21.13
N PHE A 889 -19.25 -36.09 -20.98
CA PHE A 889 -18.97 -34.69 -21.27
C PHE A 889 -18.92 -34.49 -22.79
N LYS A 890 -19.63 -33.47 -23.27
CA LYS A 890 -19.86 -33.28 -24.70
C LYS A 890 -18.77 -32.38 -25.31
N PRO A 891 -18.08 -32.80 -26.39
CA PRO A 891 -17.10 -31.94 -27.05
C PRO A 891 -17.77 -30.72 -27.68
N VAL A 892 -17.14 -29.56 -27.55
CA VAL A 892 -17.61 -28.30 -28.16
C VAL A 892 -17.25 -28.24 -29.64
N PHE A 893 -16.08 -28.73 -30.03
CA PHE A 893 -15.55 -28.61 -31.39
C PHE A 893 -15.48 -29.96 -32.10
N SER A 894 -15.56 -29.94 -33.43
CA SER A 894 -15.35 -31.14 -34.24
C SER A 894 -14.89 -30.78 -35.67
N GLY A 895 -13.82 -31.44 -36.13
CA GLY A 895 -13.16 -31.22 -37.40
C GLY A 895 -12.01 -32.20 -37.64
N GLU A 896 -11.13 -31.87 -38.60
CA GLU A 896 -9.91 -32.61 -38.91
C GLU A 896 -8.79 -32.17 -37.96
N ARG A 897 -8.31 -33.09 -37.11
CA ARG A 897 -7.31 -32.79 -36.08
C ARG A 897 -5.88 -32.97 -36.57
N ASN A 898 -5.03 -31.99 -36.31
CA ASN A 898 -3.58 -32.15 -36.41
C ASN A 898 -2.99 -32.40 -35.01
N ALA A 899 -2.76 -33.67 -34.64
CA ALA A 899 -2.22 -34.04 -33.34
C ALA A 899 -0.79 -33.51 -33.06
N GLY A 900 -0.04 -33.09 -34.10
CA GLY A 900 1.29 -32.52 -33.94
C GLY A 900 1.28 -31.02 -33.57
N LEU A 901 0.26 -30.29 -34.01
CA LEU A 901 0.10 -28.85 -33.75
C LEU A 901 -1.03 -28.54 -32.74
N GLY A 902 -1.91 -29.51 -32.49
CA GLY A 902 -3.13 -29.36 -31.68
C GLY A 902 -4.17 -28.42 -32.29
N THR A 903 -4.07 -28.15 -33.60
CA THR A 903 -5.05 -27.37 -34.33
C THR A 903 -6.16 -28.26 -34.88
N GLU A 904 -7.38 -27.74 -34.89
CA GLU A 904 -8.53 -28.39 -35.52
C GLU A 904 -9.00 -27.57 -36.71
N MET A 905 -9.21 -28.24 -37.85
CA MET A 905 -9.47 -27.61 -39.13
C MET A 905 -10.77 -28.13 -39.75
N ILE A 906 -11.39 -27.34 -40.62
CA ILE A 906 -12.48 -27.81 -41.49
C ILE A 906 -12.23 -27.29 -42.90
N ASN A 907 -12.14 -28.19 -43.89
CA ASN A 907 -11.87 -27.83 -45.29
C ASN A 907 -10.65 -26.89 -45.46
N GLY A 908 -9.58 -27.12 -44.70
CA GLY A 908 -8.37 -26.28 -44.73
C GLY A 908 -8.46 -24.94 -43.99
N LYS A 909 -9.57 -24.67 -43.29
CA LYS A 909 -9.78 -23.46 -42.47
C LYS A 909 -9.66 -23.77 -40.97
N LEU A 910 -9.05 -22.89 -40.19
CA LEU A 910 -8.82 -23.09 -38.76
C LEU A 910 -10.13 -22.92 -37.97
N ILE A 911 -10.47 -23.93 -37.16
CA ILE A 911 -11.51 -23.82 -36.13
C ILE A 911 -10.88 -23.20 -34.89
N HIS A 912 -9.92 -23.89 -34.28
CA HIS A 912 -9.21 -23.42 -33.09
C HIS A 912 -7.78 -23.98 -33.02
N SER A 913 -6.94 -23.33 -32.23
CA SER A 913 -5.62 -23.83 -31.79
C SER A 913 -5.73 -24.38 -30.35
N PRO A 914 -4.68 -24.94 -29.72
CA PRO A 914 -4.78 -25.40 -28.33
C PRO A 914 -5.34 -24.33 -27.39
N ILE A 915 -6.38 -24.69 -26.62
CA ILE A 915 -7.15 -23.75 -25.80
C ILE A 915 -6.71 -23.86 -24.34
N MET A 916 -6.45 -22.71 -23.71
CA MET A 916 -5.96 -22.65 -22.32
C MET A 916 -7.01 -22.18 -21.30
N HIS A 917 -7.98 -21.41 -21.78
CA HIS A 917 -9.12 -20.93 -21.01
C HIS A 917 -10.25 -20.56 -21.97
N CYS A 918 -11.47 -20.45 -21.45
CA CYS A 918 -12.60 -19.90 -22.16
C CYS A 918 -13.36 -18.89 -21.30
N ASN A 919 -14.35 -18.24 -21.89
CA ASN A 919 -15.35 -17.45 -21.17
C ASN A 919 -16.67 -17.53 -21.94
N ILE A 920 -17.80 -17.55 -21.24
CA ILE A 920 -19.12 -17.66 -21.85
C ILE A 920 -19.95 -16.46 -21.44
N GLN A 921 -20.60 -15.84 -22.44
CA GLN A 921 -21.46 -14.68 -22.24
C GLN A 921 -22.80 -14.88 -22.94
N GLY A 922 -23.84 -14.20 -22.45
CA GLY A 922 -25.19 -14.32 -23.00
C GLY A 922 -25.92 -15.59 -22.54
N THR A 923 -27.19 -15.70 -22.94
CA THR A 923 -28.07 -16.84 -22.65
C THR A 923 -28.86 -17.21 -23.91
N GLY A 924 -29.34 -18.45 -23.98
CA GLY A 924 -30.18 -18.92 -25.08
C GLY A 924 -29.52 -18.68 -26.44
N ALA A 925 -30.27 -18.10 -27.38
CA ALA A 925 -29.80 -17.83 -28.75
C ALA A 925 -28.62 -16.84 -28.84
N ASP A 926 -28.40 -16.02 -27.81
CA ASP A 926 -27.34 -15.01 -27.77
C ASP A 926 -26.06 -15.50 -27.07
N THR A 927 -25.99 -16.78 -26.71
CA THR A 927 -24.82 -17.35 -26.03
C THR A 927 -23.60 -17.36 -26.94
N LYS A 928 -22.50 -16.79 -26.44
CA LYS A 928 -21.21 -16.68 -27.11
C LYS A 928 -20.12 -17.32 -26.26
N LEU A 929 -19.25 -18.08 -26.93
CA LEU A 929 -18.05 -18.66 -26.36
C LEU A 929 -16.84 -17.87 -26.84
N TYR A 930 -15.99 -17.48 -25.91
CA TYR A 930 -14.70 -16.86 -26.15
C TYR A 930 -13.60 -17.81 -25.71
N THR A 931 -12.54 -17.97 -26.49
CA THR A 931 -11.44 -18.90 -26.19
C THR A 931 -10.09 -18.21 -26.20
N TYR A 932 -9.23 -18.57 -25.24
CA TYR A 932 -7.81 -18.20 -25.20
C TYR A 932 -7.04 -19.26 -25.99
N ASP A 933 -6.75 -18.96 -27.25
CA ASP A 933 -6.07 -19.87 -28.17
C ASP A 933 -4.58 -19.60 -28.21
N ARG A 934 -3.77 -20.63 -27.99
CA ARG A 934 -2.31 -20.58 -28.15
C ARG A 934 -1.92 -20.97 -29.57
N ASN A 935 -1.46 -20.01 -30.36
CA ASN A 935 -0.98 -20.22 -31.73
C ASN A 935 0.55 -20.34 -31.77
N PHE A 936 1.12 -21.08 -32.74
CA PHE A 936 2.56 -21.40 -32.82
C PHE A 936 3.28 -20.91 -34.09
N ASP A 937 2.59 -20.30 -35.07
CA ASP A 937 3.19 -20.02 -36.40
C ASP A 937 3.19 -18.53 -36.86
N PRO A 938 4.37 -17.89 -37.05
CA PRO A 938 5.68 -18.25 -36.48
C PRO A 938 5.83 -17.66 -35.08
N GLY A 939 6.02 -18.52 -34.08
CA GLY A 939 6.18 -18.13 -32.67
C GLY A 939 4.90 -18.27 -31.86
N VAL A 940 5.03 -18.21 -30.53
CA VAL A 940 3.89 -18.31 -29.62
C VAL A 940 3.16 -16.97 -29.58
N HIS A 941 1.88 -16.98 -29.92
CA HIS A 941 0.97 -15.82 -29.86
C HIS A 941 -0.39 -16.28 -29.31
N VAL A 942 -1.18 -15.33 -28.83
CA VAL A 942 -2.50 -15.60 -28.24
C VAL A 942 -3.59 -14.93 -29.07
N ASN A 943 -4.66 -15.68 -29.33
CA ASN A 943 -5.87 -15.14 -29.93
C ASN A 943 -7.04 -15.27 -28.96
N ILE A 944 -7.94 -14.28 -28.98
CA ILE A 944 -9.29 -14.43 -28.44
C ILE A 944 -10.22 -14.67 -29.61
N ASN A 945 -10.74 -15.90 -29.73
CA ASN A 945 -11.69 -16.28 -30.77
C ASN A 945 -13.11 -16.31 -30.21
N GLN A 946 -14.09 -15.80 -30.96
CA GLN A 946 -15.51 -15.82 -30.61
C GLN A 946 -16.27 -16.86 -31.45
N TYR A 947 -17.18 -17.58 -30.81
CA TYR A 947 -18.10 -18.53 -31.44
C TYR A 947 -19.53 -18.26 -30.95
N ASP A 948 -20.46 -18.03 -31.86
CA ASP A 948 -21.85 -17.73 -31.55
C ASP A 948 -22.64 -19.05 -31.44
N ILE A 949 -22.45 -19.75 -30.32
CA ILE A 949 -22.92 -21.12 -30.10
C ILE A 949 -24.43 -21.23 -29.85
N GLY A 950 -25.09 -20.12 -29.51
CA GLY A 950 -26.52 -20.05 -29.23
C GLY A 950 -26.96 -21.04 -28.15
N ASP A 951 -28.13 -21.64 -28.30
CA ASP A 951 -28.69 -22.61 -27.33
C ASP A 951 -27.96 -23.97 -27.30
N GLY A 952 -26.84 -24.09 -28.02
CA GLY A 952 -26.07 -25.32 -28.17
C GLY A 952 -26.53 -26.23 -29.31
N SER A 953 -27.60 -25.88 -30.05
CA SER A 953 -28.05 -26.63 -31.24
C SER A 953 -27.00 -26.69 -32.36
N THR A 954 -26.01 -25.79 -32.32
CA THR A 954 -24.88 -25.73 -33.28
C THR A 954 -23.70 -26.62 -32.88
N LEU A 955 -23.76 -27.29 -31.72
CA LEU A 955 -22.66 -28.12 -31.20
C LEU A 955 -22.75 -29.59 -31.67
N PRO A 956 -21.60 -30.26 -31.93
CA PRO A 956 -20.25 -29.71 -31.91
C PRO A 956 -20.04 -28.74 -33.08
N TRP A 957 -19.37 -27.63 -32.81
CA TRP A 957 -19.10 -26.55 -33.75
C TRP A 957 -18.14 -27.00 -34.85
N LYS A 958 -18.53 -26.77 -36.12
CA LYS A 958 -17.80 -27.22 -37.32
C LYS A 958 -17.60 -26.08 -38.32
N SER A 959 -17.17 -24.92 -37.84
CA SER A 959 -16.95 -23.73 -38.67
C SER A 959 -15.78 -22.91 -38.12
N GLU A 960 -15.27 -21.97 -38.92
CA GLU A 960 -14.32 -20.96 -38.44
C GLU A 960 -14.91 -20.18 -37.24
N PRO A 961 -14.08 -19.52 -36.41
CA PRO A 961 -14.55 -18.56 -35.44
C PRO A 961 -15.47 -17.53 -36.09
N THR A 962 -16.56 -17.15 -35.42
CA THR A 962 -17.44 -16.06 -35.88
C THR A 962 -16.66 -14.75 -35.99
N ALA A 963 -15.76 -14.51 -35.04
CA ALA A 963 -14.86 -13.36 -35.05
C ALA A 963 -13.55 -13.67 -34.30
N VAL A 964 -12.51 -12.90 -34.61
CA VAL A 964 -11.28 -12.82 -33.81
C VAL A 964 -11.33 -11.50 -33.05
N VAL A 965 -11.57 -11.57 -31.74
CA VAL A 965 -11.68 -10.41 -30.85
C VAL A 965 -10.33 -9.76 -30.61
N TYR A 966 -9.27 -10.58 -30.51
CA TYR A 966 -7.90 -10.12 -30.34
C TYR A 966 -6.94 -11.08 -31.04
N ASN A 967 -5.93 -10.50 -31.69
CA ASN A 967 -4.90 -11.22 -32.42
C ASN A 967 -3.53 -10.66 -32.03
N ASP A 968 -2.86 -11.31 -31.08
CA ASP A 968 -1.58 -10.83 -30.54
C ASP A 968 -0.51 -10.70 -31.63
N LYS A 969 -0.61 -11.45 -32.73
CA LYS A 969 0.32 -11.37 -33.86
C LYS A 969 0.43 -9.98 -34.48
N GLU A 970 -0.60 -9.14 -34.34
CA GLU A 970 -0.61 -7.77 -34.85
C GLU A 970 0.24 -6.81 -33.99
N ALA A 971 0.35 -7.09 -32.69
CA ALA A 971 1.17 -6.35 -31.73
C ALA A 971 1.69 -7.29 -30.63
N PRO A 972 2.70 -8.13 -30.93
CA PRO A 972 3.04 -9.29 -30.09
C PRO A 972 3.55 -8.90 -28.71
N VAL A 973 2.74 -9.19 -27.68
CA VAL A 973 3.12 -9.04 -26.27
C VAL A 973 2.78 -10.28 -25.45
N MET A 974 1.87 -11.15 -25.92
CA MET A 974 1.45 -12.39 -25.25
C MET A 974 2.25 -13.61 -25.73
N LEU A 975 3.58 -13.55 -25.53
CA LEU A 975 4.52 -14.55 -26.04
C LEU A 975 4.61 -15.84 -25.22
N ASN A 976 3.89 -15.93 -24.09
CA ASN A 976 3.70 -17.17 -23.33
C ASN A 976 2.26 -17.65 -23.46
N GLY A 977 2.12 -18.86 -24.00
CA GLY A 977 0.82 -19.43 -24.27
C GLY A 977 0.04 -19.84 -23.03
N ASN A 978 0.63 -19.95 -21.84
CA ASN A 978 -0.13 -20.28 -20.63
C ASN A 978 -0.71 -19.03 -19.97
N GLY A 979 -2.03 -18.88 -19.96
CA GLY A 979 -2.69 -17.70 -19.41
C GLY A 979 -4.19 -17.91 -19.23
N CYS A 980 -4.91 -16.84 -18.90
CA CYS A 980 -6.36 -16.83 -18.87
C CYS A 980 -6.93 -15.49 -19.35
N ILE A 981 -8.19 -15.54 -19.81
CA ILE A 981 -9.02 -14.36 -20.06
C ILE A 981 -10.04 -14.14 -18.94
N ALA A 982 -10.40 -12.89 -18.69
CA ALA A 982 -11.58 -12.50 -17.92
C ALA A 982 -12.24 -11.28 -18.57
N SER A 983 -13.56 -11.20 -18.58
CA SER A 983 -14.27 -10.01 -19.05
C SER A 983 -14.33 -8.95 -17.95
N ASP A 984 -14.29 -7.68 -18.33
CA ASP A 984 -14.52 -6.55 -17.43
C ASP A 984 -16.01 -6.22 -17.19
N GLY A 985 -16.93 -6.95 -17.86
CA GLY A 985 -18.37 -6.69 -17.84
C GLY A 985 -18.83 -5.45 -18.63
N ARG A 986 -17.91 -4.73 -19.28
CA ARG A 986 -18.12 -3.45 -19.99
C ARG A 986 -17.73 -3.52 -21.48
N GLY A 987 -17.34 -4.70 -21.97
CA GLY A 987 -16.96 -4.95 -23.36
C GLY A 987 -15.44 -5.07 -23.57
N GLY A 988 -14.64 -4.87 -22.52
CA GLY A 988 -13.21 -5.13 -22.50
C GLY A 988 -12.85 -6.51 -21.93
N TRP A 989 -11.58 -6.85 -22.07
CA TRP A 989 -11.02 -8.12 -21.65
C TRP A 989 -9.68 -7.95 -20.97
N TRP A 990 -9.52 -8.61 -19.83
CA TRP A 990 -8.24 -8.85 -19.18
C TRP A 990 -7.62 -10.12 -19.73
N LEU A 991 -6.32 -10.06 -20.03
CA LEU A 991 -5.54 -11.23 -20.44
C LEU A 991 -4.27 -11.31 -19.60
N SER A 992 -4.07 -12.45 -18.94
CA SER A 992 -2.83 -12.78 -18.24
C SER A 992 -2.01 -13.79 -19.05
N GLN A 993 -0.70 -13.83 -18.82
CA GLN A 993 0.17 -14.90 -19.29
C GLN A 993 1.20 -15.26 -18.23
N TYR A 994 1.72 -16.48 -18.25
CA TYR A 994 2.72 -16.95 -17.32
C TYR A 994 4.03 -16.17 -17.45
N ARG A 995 4.36 -15.45 -16.37
CA ARG A 995 5.61 -14.70 -16.20
C ARG A 995 6.22 -14.99 -14.85
N TYR A 996 7.56 -15.08 -14.81
CA TYR A 996 8.37 -14.93 -13.60
C TYR A 996 8.77 -13.48 -13.36
N THR A 997 8.91 -12.71 -14.44
CA THR A 997 9.21 -11.28 -14.44
C THR A 997 8.42 -10.62 -15.56
N SER A 998 7.89 -9.42 -15.34
CA SER A 998 7.09 -8.68 -16.32
C SER A 998 7.89 -7.57 -16.99
N SER A 999 7.54 -7.25 -18.24
CA SER A 999 8.04 -6.07 -18.94
C SER A 999 7.01 -5.58 -19.96
N THR A 1000 7.16 -4.36 -20.48
CA THR A 1000 6.25 -3.84 -21.51
C THR A 1000 6.22 -4.71 -22.78
N ALA A 1001 7.35 -5.36 -23.12
CA ALA A 1001 7.45 -6.23 -24.28
C ALA A 1001 6.78 -7.59 -24.08
N VAL A 1002 6.75 -8.10 -22.83
CA VAL A 1002 6.08 -9.36 -22.50
C VAL A 1002 5.47 -9.27 -21.09
N PRO A 1003 4.31 -8.59 -20.96
CA PRO A 1003 3.71 -8.22 -19.68
C PRO A 1003 3.00 -9.40 -19.01
N SER A 1004 2.91 -9.38 -17.69
CA SER A 1004 2.10 -10.34 -16.93
C SER A 1004 0.60 -10.21 -17.21
N LEU A 1005 0.14 -8.98 -17.48
CA LEU A 1005 -1.26 -8.61 -17.62
C LEU A 1005 -1.43 -7.49 -18.67
N ILE A 1006 -2.43 -7.63 -19.52
CA ILE A 1006 -2.93 -6.57 -20.39
C ILE A 1006 -4.45 -6.45 -20.26
N HIS A 1007 -4.97 -5.28 -20.62
CA HIS A 1007 -6.38 -5.09 -20.93
C HIS A 1007 -6.54 -4.69 -22.39
N ILE A 1008 -7.61 -5.17 -23.01
CA ILE A 1008 -8.00 -4.78 -24.35
C ILE A 1008 -9.44 -4.25 -24.38
N THR A 1009 -9.69 -3.35 -25.32
CA THR A 1009 -11.03 -2.88 -25.69
C THR A 1009 -11.07 -2.71 -27.20
N ASP A 1010 -12.14 -3.16 -27.85
CA ASP A 1010 -12.28 -3.17 -29.32
C ASP A 1010 -11.09 -3.79 -30.05
N GLY A 1011 -10.54 -4.87 -29.48
CA GLY A 1011 -9.41 -5.61 -30.03
C GLY A 1011 -8.06 -4.91 -29.92
N LYS A 1012 -7.97 -3.78 -29.19
CA LYS A 1012 -6.73 -3.02 -29.00
C LYS A 1012 -6.32 -3.00 -27.53
N ILE A 1013 -5.02 -3.09 -27.29
CA ILE A 1013 -4.44 -2.91 -25.96
C ILE A 1013 -4.64 -1.46 -25.52
N ASN A 1014 -5.36 -1.26 -24.42
CA ASN A 1014 -5.52 0.04 -23.77
C ASN A 1014 -4.90 0.08 -22.36
N TYR A 1015 -4.46 -1.06 -21.81
CA TYR A 1015 -3.60 -1.13 -20.63
C TYR A 1015 -2.57 -2.25 -20.78
N ASN A 1016 -1.33 -1.98 -20.38
CA ASN A 1016 -0.23 -2.94 -20.34
C ASN A 1016 0.54 -2.71 -19.04
N CYS A 1017 0.61 -3.74 -18.19
CA CYS A 1017 1.16 -3.59 -16.84
C CYS A 1017 2.67 -3.31 -16.81
N GLY A 1018 3.40 -3.44 -17.92
CA GLY A 1018 4.83 -3.19 -17.96
C GLY A 1018 5.58 -3.99 -16.89
N SER A 1019 6.26 -3.30 -15.98
CA SER A 1019 6.88 -3.88 -14.78
C SER A 1019 6.07 -3.66 -13.49
N GLU A 1020 4.94 -2.95 -13.54
CA GLU A 1020 4.12 -2.61 -12.36
C GLU A 1020 3.61 -3.88 -11.66
N ILE A 1021 3.11 -4.84 -12.44
CA ILE A 1021 2.80 -6.19 -11.96
C ILE A 1021 4.00 -7.09 -12.25
N VAL A 1022 4.83 -7.30 -11.23
CA VAL A 1022 6.16 -7.92 -11.35
C VAL A 1022 6.12 -9.32 -11.97
N SER A 1023 5.05 -10.09 -11.75
CA SER A 1023 4.91 -11.48 -12.18
C SER A 1023 3.43 -11.89 -12.13
N SER A 1024 3.07 -13.00 -12.78
CA SER A 1024 1.75 -13.65 -12.72
C SER A 1024 1.81 -15.12 -12.26
N PHE A 1025 3.02 -15.64 -12.05
CA PHE A 1025 3.35 -17.00 -11.58
C PHE A 1025 2.35 -18.12 -11.98
N GLN A 1026 2.39 -18.49 -13.27
CA GLN A 1026 1.52 -19.43 -14.00
C GLN A 1026 0.23 -18.83 -14.59
N GLY A 1027 0.07 -17.50 -14.51
CA GLY A 1027 -0.97 -16.78 -15.23
C GLY A 1027 -2.35 -16.89 -14.60
N GLY A 1028 -2.47 -17.38 -13.35
CA GLY A 1028 -3.76 -17.36 -12.64
C GLY A 1028 -4.18 -15.92 -12.35
N MET A 1029 -5.38 -15.57 -12.82
CA MET A 1029 -6.02 -14.28 -12.61
C MET A 1029 -7.53 -14.48 -12.51
N GLY A 1030 -8.16 -13.72 -11.60
CA GLY A 1030 -9.60 -13.60 -11.45
C GLY A 1030 -10.03 -12.14 -11.43
N VAL A 1031 -11.25 -11.87 -11.87
CA VAL A 1031 -11.89 -10.55 -11.85
C VAL A 1031 -13.27 -10.73 -11.24
N ASN A 1032 -13.65 -9.85 -10.30
CA ASN A 1032 -14.96 -9.94 -9.67
C ASN A 1032 -16.07 -9.56 -10.67
N LYS A 1033 -17.33 -9.88 -10.33
CA LYS A 1033 -18.46 -9.84 -11.28
C LYS A 1033 -18.72 -8.47 -11.92
N ASP A 1034 -18.45 -7.37 -11.20
CA ASP A 1034 -18.61 -5.99 -11.70
C ASP A 1034 -17.31 -5.38 -12.26
N GLY A 1035 -16.21 -6.15 -12.26
CA GLY A 1035 -14.90 -5.74 -12.72
C GLY A 1035 -14.19 -4.71 -11.85
N SER A 1036 -14.69 -4.39 -10.65
CA SER A 1036 -14.06 -3.40 -9.76
C SER A 1036 -12.81 -3.93 -9.03
N MET A 1037 -12.57 -5.23 -9.05
CA MET A 1037 -11.42 -5.88 -8.42
C MET A 1037 -10.79 -6.94 -9.32
N LEU A 1038 -9.46 -7.00 -9.28
CA LEU A 1038 -8.67 -7.99 -10.00
C LEU A 1038 -7.68 -8.64 -9.03
N ALA A 1039 -7.60 -9.96 -9.06
CA ALA A 1039 -6.61 -10.73 -8.32
C ALA A 1039 -5.71 -11.49 -9.30
N ILE A 1040 -4.40 -11.42 -9.12
CA ILE A 1040 -3.42 -12.08 -10.01
C ILE A 1040 -2.25 -12.63 -9.20
N GLY A 1041 -1.69 -13.76 -9.62
CA GLY A 1041 -0.45 -14.30 -9.04
C GLY A 1041 0.67 -13.26 -9.05
N ARG A 1042 1.61 -13.34 -8.10
CA ARG A 1042 2.73 -12.39 -7.99
C ARG A 1042 4.06 -13.15 -7.98
N GLU A 1043 4.89 -13.02 -6.95
CA GLU A 1043 5.98 -13.97 -6.68
C GLU A 1043 5.47 -15.28 -6.07
N THR A 1044 6.37 -16.25 -5.88
CA THR A 1044 6.07 -17.56 -5.31
C THR A 1044 5.25 -17.45 -4.03
N GLY A 1045 4.10 -18.12 -3.98
CA GLY A 1045 3.25 -18.19 -2.79
C GLY A 1045 2.32 -17.00 -2.56
N LYS A 1046 2.19 -16.10 -3.55
CA LYS A 1046 1.45 -14.85 -3.37
C LYS A 1046 0.47 -14.52 -4.49
N VAL A 1047 -0.62 -13.88 -4.10
CA VAL A 1047 -1.61 -13.26 -4.99
C VAL A 1047 -1.81 -11.81 -4.58
N ALA A 1048 -1.66 -10.89 -5.52
CA ALA A 1048 -1.96 -9.48 -5.32
C ALA A 1048 -3.40 -9.18 -5.72
N VAL A 1049 -4.08 -8.36 -4.93
CA VAL A 1049 -5.44 -7.89 -5.20
C VAL A 1049 -5.40 -6.39 -5.48
N TYR A 1050 -6.02 -5.98 -6.57
CA TYR A 1050 -6.07 -4.59 -7.05
C TYR A 1050 -7.52 -4.10 -7.08
N ASP A 1051 -7.73 -2.86 -6.64
CA ASP A 1051 -8.92 -2.11 -7.04
C ASP A 1051 -8.74 -1.65 -8.49
N VAL A 1052 -9.80 -1.71 -9.28
CA VAL A 1052 -9.83 -1.35 -10.70
C VAL A 1052 -10.82 -0.21 -10.91
N VAL A 1053 -10.33 0.92 -11.42
CA VAL A 1053 -11.15 2.08 -11.78
C VAL A 1053 -11.05 2.30 -13.28
N TYR A 1054 -12.21 2.44 -13.94
CA TYR A 1054 -12.30 2.70 -15.37
C TYR A 1054 -12.60 4.18 -15.62
N ASP A 1055 -11.90 4.77 -16.59
CA ASP A 1055 -12.25 6.10 -17.09
C ASP A 1055 -13.46 6.06 -18.05
N ALA A 1056 -13.86 7.22 -18.58
CA ALA A 1056 -14.98 7.32 -19.52
C ALA A 1056 -14.75 6.60 -20.87
N ALA A 1057 -13.51 6.23 -21.19
CA ALA A 1057 -13.14 5.45 -22.37
C ALA A 1057 -12.91 3.96 -22.05
N ASN A 1058 -13.32 3.50 -20.86
CA ASN A 1058 -13.09 2.16 -20.34
C ASN A 1058 -11.61 1.76 -20.27
N VAL A 1059 -10.71 2.73 -20.09
CA VAL A 1059 -9.30 2.46 -19.78
C VAL A 1059 -9.17 2.21 -18.28
N PRO A 1060 -8.66 1.04 -17.86
CA PRO A 1060 -8.51 0.72 -16.45
C PRO A 1060 -7.26 1.34 -15.83
N THR A 1061 -7.36 1.70 -14.56
CA THR A 1061 -6.24 2.02 -13.65
C THR A 1061 -6.28 1.06 -12.46
N LEU A 1062 -5.14 0.45 -12.12
CA LEU A 1062 -5.02 -0.49 -11.00
C LEU A 1062 -4.36 0.18 -9.80
N THR A 1063 -4.93 -0.03 -8.62
CA THR A 1063 -4.30 0.33 -7.34
C THR A 1063 -4.17 -0.92 -6.48
N GLU A 1064 -2.94 -1.29 -6.10
CA GLU A 1064 -2.71 -2.46 -5.23
C GLU A 1064 -3.37 -2.23 -3.88
N LYS A 1065 -4.25 -3.14 -3.48
CA LYS A 1065 -5.01 -3.07 -2.24
C LYS A 1065 -4.26 -3.78 -1.11
N PHE A 1066 -3.82 -5.00 -1.39
CA PHE A 1066 -3.01 -5.83 -0.49
C PHE A 1066 -2.51 -7.08 -1.23
N VAL A 1067 -1.60 -7.81 -0.58
CA VAL A 1067 -1.07 -9.10 -1.06
C VAL A 1067 -1.46 -10.18 -0.07
N ILE A 1068 -2.04 -11.26 -0.59
CA ILE A 1068 -2.25 -12.49 0.16
C ILE A 1068 -0.99 -13.34 0.02
N ASP A 1069 -0.36 -13.64 1.15
CA ASP A 1069 0.78 -14.54 1.27
C ASP A 1069 0.36 -15.78 2.06
N TRP A 1070 0.55 -16.98 1.50
CA TRP A 1070 0.22 -18.24 2.16
C TRP A 1070 1.43 -18.99 2.73
N GLY A 1071 2.60 -18.34 2.79
CA GLY A 1071 3.66 -18.66 3.77
C GLY A 1071 4.53 -19.90 3.52
N ASP A 1072 4.46 -20.53 2.34
CA ASP A 1072 5.18 -21.79 2.06
C ASP A 1072 6.48 -21.63 1.24
N GLY A 1073 6.75 -20.44 0.70
CA GLY A 1073 7.87 -20.16 -0.20
C GLY A 1073 7.90 -21.03 -1.48
N LYS A 1074 6.80 -21.75 -1.78
CA LYS A 1074 6.66 -22.73 -2.86
C LYS A 1074 5.22 -22.78 -3.40
N GLY A 1075 4.71 -21.66 -3.91
CA GLY A 1075 3.36 -21.60 -4.47
C GLY A 1075 3.36 -21.09 -5.90
N ASN A 1076 2.71 -21.81 -6.81
CA ASN A 1076 2.23 -21.23 -8.05
C ASN A 1076 0.73 -20.93 -8.01
N THR A 1077 0.31 -20.06 -8.92
CA THR A 1077 -1.06 -19.56 -8.97
C THR A 1077 -1.70 -20.05 -10.27
N MET A 1078 -2.49 -21.13 -10.18
CA MET A 1078 -3.09 -21.76 -11.35
C MET A 1078 -4.46 -21.16 -11.66
N GLY A 1079 -5.41 -21.26 -10.71
CA GLY A 1079 -6.75 -20.68 -10.83
C GLY A 1079 -6.99 -19.68 -9.71
N VAL A 1080 -7.66 -18.58 -10.03
CA VAL A 1080 -8.04 -17.52 -9.10
C VAL A 1080 -9.45 -17.09 -9.48
N GLU A 1081 -10.39 -17.17 -8.55
CA GLU A 1081 -11.79 -16.84 -8.80
C GLU A 1081 -12.40 -16.08 -7.63
N PHE A 1082 -13.25 -15.11 -7.94
CA PHE A 1082 -14.09 -14.45 -6.95
C PHE A 1082 -15.46 -15.11 -6.92
N ASP A 1083 -16.08 -15.18 -5.74
CA ASP A 1083 -17.54 -15.31 -5.68
C ASP A 1083 -18.23 -13.94 -5.67
N VAL A 1084 -19.56 -13.96 -5.74
CA VAL A 1084 -20.40 -12.76 -5.74
C VAL A 1084 -20.27 -11.87 -4.50
N ALA A 1085 -19.85 -12.43 -3.37
CA ALA A 1085 -19.67 -11.71 -2.11
C ALA A 1085 -18.23 -11.21 -1.93
N GLY A 1086 -17.36 -11.48 -2.92
CA GLY A 1086 -15.96 -11.08 -2.91
C GLY A 1086 -15.06 -11.99 -2.07
N ASN A 1087 -15.46 -13.24 -1.78
CA ASN A 1087 -14.50 -14.24 -1.32
C ASN A 1087 -13.61 -14.66 -2.51
N LEU A 1088 -12.35 -14.97 -2.22
CA LEU A 1088 -11.33 -15.32 -3.20
C LEU A 1088 -10.93 -16.79 -3.06
N TYR A 1089 -11.00 -17.51 -4.16
CA TYR A 1089 -10.68 -18.93 -4.28
C TYR A 1089 -9.42 -19.07 -5.13
N ILE A 1090 -8.45 -19.83 -4.65
CA ILE A 1090 -7.13 -19.97 -5.29
C ILE A 1090 -6.75 -21.44 -5.33
N VAL A 1091 -6.34 -21.95 -6.48
CA VAL A 1091 -5.75 -23.28 -6.59
C VAL A 1091 -4.27 -23.22 -6.96
N SER A 1092 -3.48 -24.03 -6.27
CA SER A 1092 -2.04 -24.17 -6.49
C SER A 1092 -1.68 -25.64 -6.60
N ASN A 1093 -1.00 -26.01 -7.69
CA ASN A 1093 -0.56 -27.38 -7.89
C ASN A 1093 0.83 -27.66 -7.27
N SER A 1094 1.55 -26.64 -6.81
CA SER A 1094 2.77 -26.83 -6.01
C SER A 1094 2.49 -26.86 -4.52
N ASN A 1095 1.45 -26.14 -4.06
CA ASN A 1095 0.95 -26.26 -2.69
C ASN A 1095 -0.06 -27.41 -2.54
N GLU A 1096 -0.60 -27.92 -3.66
CA GLU A 1096 -1.54 -29.03 -3.72
C GLU A 1096 -2.82 -28.76 -2.89
N ARG A 1097 -3.38 -27.54 -3.05
CA ARG A 1097 -4.52 -27.04 -2.29
C ARG A 1097 -5.50 -26.21 -3.11
N LEU A 1098 -6.77 -26.25 -2.69
CA LEU A 1098 -7.72 -25.16 -2.83
C LEU A 1098 -7.65 -24.29 -1.57
N MET A 1099 -7.35 -23.01 -1.74
CA MET A 1099 -7.32 -22.03 -0.66
C MET A 1099 -8.48 -21.06 -0.84
N VAL A 1100 -9.19 -20.78 0.25
CA VAL A 1100 -10.34 -19.87 0.26
C VAL A 1100 -10.04 -18.75 1.23
N TYR A 1101 -10.20 -17.51 0.78
CA TYR A 1101 -9.99 -16.30 1.57
C TYR A 1101 -11.24 -15.45 1.57
N SER A 1102 -11.64 -14.96 2.72
CA SER A 1102 -12.54 -13.81 2.80
C SER A 1102 -11.73 -12.54 2.65
N LEU A 1103 -12.20 -11.60 1.83
CA LEU A 1103 -11.56 -10.30 1.64
C LEU A 1103 -12.21 -9.24 2.55
N PRO A 1104 -11.51 -8.14 2.86
CA PRO A 1104 -12.04 -7.11 3.75
C PRO A 1104 -13.42 -6.61 3.32
N ASN A 1105 -14.39 -6.69 4.22
CA ASN A 1105 -15.76 -6.24 4.04
C ASN A 1105 -16.35 -5.79 5.38
N LEU A 1106 -16.38 -4.48 5.60
CA LEU A 1106 -16.89 -3.88 6.84
C LEU A 1106 -18.41 -3.99 6.98
N ASN A 1107 -19.13 -4.07 5.86
CA ASN A 1107 -20.56 -4.34 5.84
C ASN A 1107 -20.81 -5.69 5.18
N ASN A 1108 -20.51 -6.76 5.92
CA ASN A 1108 -20.66 -8.14 5.47
C ASN A 1108 -22.14 -8.53 5.35
N THR A 1109 -22.82 -7.97 4.34
CA THR A 1109 -24.22 -8.16 4.00
C THR A 1109 -24.34 -8.31 2.48
N TYR A 1110 -25.07 -9.33 2.02
CA TYR A 1110 -25.32 -9.54 0.59
C TYR A 1110 -26.78 -9.92 0.34
N THR A 1111 -27.32 -9.48 -0.80
CA THR A 1111 -28.66 -9.84 -1.26
C THR A 1111 -28.60 -10.65 -2.55
N THR A 1112 -29.00 -11.91 -2.47
CA THR A 1112 -29.21 -12.75 -3.66
C THR A 1112 -30.66 -12.61 -4.10
N ARG A 1113 -30.91 -12.12 -5.32
CA ARG A 1113 -32.25 -11.86 -5.89
C ARG A 1113 -32.45 -12.71 -7.14
N ILE A 1114 -33.62 -13.34 -7.28
CA ILE A 1114 -33.99 -14.14 -8.45
C ILE A 1114 -35.48 -13.93 -8.83
N PRO A 1115 -35.87 -14.22 -10.10
CA PRO A 1115 -37.27 -14.26 -10.50
C PRO A 1115 -38.06 -15.35 -9.76
N ALA A 1116 -39.33 -15.07 -9.44
CA ALA A 1116 -40.23 -16.00 -8.74
C ALA A 1116 -40.62 -17.22 -9.57
N ASN A 1117 -40.51 -17.14 -10.90
CA ASN A 1117 -40.69 -18.27 -11.81
C ASN A 1117 -39.40 -19.07 -12.04
N ASN A 1118 -38.26 -18.59 -11.53
CA ASN A 1118 -36.99 -19.28 -11.64
C ASN A 1118 -36.86 -20.27 -10.48
N ASN A 1119 -37.48 -21.43 -10.68
CA ASN A 1119 -37.34 -22.54 -9.75
C ASN A 1119 -35.97 -23.17 -9.99
N GLY A 1120 -34.92 -22.61 -9.38
CA GLY A 1120 -33.62 -23.26 -9.30
C GLY A 1120 -33.83 -24.71 -8.87
N THR A 1121 -33.22 -25.65 -9.58
CA THR A 1121 -33.16 -27.06 -9.14
C THR A 1121 -32.17 -27.21 -7.98
N GLY A 1122 -32.37 -26.42 -6.92
CA GLY A 1122 -31.73 -26.58 -5.62
C GLY A 1122 -32.58 -27.51 -4.78
N LEU A 1123 -32.04 -28.70 -4.49
CA LEU A 1123 -32.64 -29.76 -3.70
C LEU A 1123 -34.01 -30.25 -4.23
N LYS A 1124 -33.96 -31.28 -5.09
CA LYS A 1124 -34.69 -32.49 -4.67
C LYS A 1124 -33.97 -32.98 -3.42
N THR A 1125 -34.31 -32.40 -2.27
CA THR A 1125 -34.43 -33.23 -1.09
C THR A 1125 -35.51 -34.21 -1.50
N ILE A 1126 -35.10 -35.35 -2.08
CA ILE A 1126 -35.82 -36.56 -1.73
C ILE A 1126 -35.59 -36.61 -0.24
N SER A 1127 -36.54 -36.03 0.50
CA SER A 1127 -36.58 -36.21 1.94
C SER A 1127 -36.48 -37.71 2.10
N VAL A 1128 -35.41 -38.21 2.73
CA VAL A 1128 -35.28 -39.65 3.01
C VAL A 1128 -36.55 -40.12 3.75
N ASP A 1129 -37.20 -39.20 4.47
CA ASP A 1129 -38.52 -39.34 5.07
C ASP A 1129 -39.68 -39.62 4.08
N GLU A 1130 -39.69 -39.03 2.87
CA GLU A 1130 -40.75 -39.27 1.86
C GLU A 1130 -40.68 -40.67 1.25
N ASN A 1131 -39.48 -41.24 1.15
CA ASN A 1131 -39.28 -42.60 0.65
C ASN A 1131 -39.50 -43.68 1.72
N VAL A 1132 -39.43 -43.32 3.00
CA VAL A 1132 -39.70 -44.19 4.13
C VAL A 1132 -41.17 -44.08 4.54
N LYS A 1133 -41.94 -45.14 4.34
CA LYS A 1133 -43.32 -45.29 4.82
C LYS A 1133 -43.35 -46.24 6.00
N VAL A 1134 -44.17 -45.90 6.99
CA VAL A 1134 -44.36 -46.70 8.19
C VAL A 1134 -45.85 -46.98 8.38
N TYR A 1135 -46.27 -48.24 8.25
CA TYR A 1135 -47.68 -48.61 8.26
C TYR A 1135 -47.93 -50.03 8.82
N PRO A 1136 -49.11 -50.33 9.38
CA PRO A 1136 -50.17 -49.37 9.71
C PRO A 1136 -49.74 -48.40 10.82
N ASN A 1137 -50.29 -47.19 10.80
CA ASN A 1137 -50.06 -46.20 11.85
C ASN A 1137 -51.36 -45.38 12.02
N PRO A 1138 -52.18 -45.63 13.05
CA PRO A 1138 -51.87 -46.42 14.24
C PRO A 1138 -51.72 -47.93 14.01
N ALA A 1139 -50.81 -48.58 14.75
CA ALA A 1139 -50.57 -50.02 14.75
C ALA A 1139 -51.07 -50.70 16.03
N SER A 1140 -51.49 -51.97 15.92
CA SER A 1140 -51.88 -52.80 17.08
C SER A 1140 -50.92 -53.97 17.33
N THR A 1141 -50.42 -54.66 16.31
CA THR A 1141 -49.57 -55.85 16.46
C THR A 1141 -48.17 -55.69 15.91
N GLU A 1142 -48.05 -55.06 14.74
CA GLU A 1142 -46.80 -54.87 14.00
C GLU A 1142 -46.80 -53.54 13.24
N VAL A 1143 -45.60 -53.10 12.87
CA VAL A 1143 -45.34 -51.93 12.05
C VAL A 1143 -44.38 -52.33 10.93
N ILE A 1144 -44.75 -52.05 9.68
CA ILE A 1144 -43.93 -52.28 8.49
C ILE A 1144 -43.18 -50.98 8.18
N ILE A 1145 -41.87 -51.09 7.97
CA ILE A 1145 -41.02 -50.06 7.40
C ILE A 1145 -40.82 -50.42 5.93
N ASP A 1146 -41.19 -49.51 5.03
CA ASP A 1146 -41.01 -49.62 3.58
C ASP A 1146 -40.22 -48.38 3.12
N ALA A 1147 -38.93 -48.55 2.90
CA ALA A 1147 -37.98 -47.50 2.54
C ALA A 1147 -37.74 -47.38 1.03
N GLN A 1148 -38.51 -48.10 0.20
CA GLN A 1148 -38.40 -48.12 -1.26
C GLN A 1148 -36.98 -48.43 -1.76
N GLU A 1149 -36.23 -47.42 -2.22
CA GLU A 1149 -34.86 -47.55 -2.74
C GLU A 1149 -33.78 -47.15 -1.70
N VAL A 1150 -34.18 -46.74 -0.48
CA VAL A 1150 -33.26 -46.30 0.59
C VAL A 1150 -32.85 -47.49 1.44
N PHE A 1151 -31.54 -47.78 1.48
CA PHE A 1151 -31.00 -48.85 2.31
C PHE A 1151 -30.96 -48.43 3.79
N VAL A 1152 -31.66 -49.18 4.63
CA VAL A 1152 -31.71 -49.01 6.08
C VAL A 1152 -30.82 -50.06 6.74
N GLU A 1153 -29.85 -49.62 7.54
CA GLU A 1153 -28.92 -50.49 8.24
C GLU A 1153 -29.56 -51.07 9.50
N ASN A 1154 -30.14 -50.20 10.34
CA ASN A 1154 -30.77 -50.57 11.60
C ASN A 1154 -31.87 -49.58 12.01
N TYR A 1155 -32.67 -49.98 12.99
CA TYR A 1155 -33.73 -49.16 13.58
C TYR A 1155 -33.68 -49.16 15.11
N SER A 1156 -34.21 -48.10 15.72
CA SER A 1156 -34.40 -47.95 17.16
C SER A 1156 -35.75 -47.31 17.44
N LEU A 1157 -36.54 -47.89 18.34
CA LEU A 1157 -37.86 -47.40 18.73
C LEU A 1157 -37.79 -46.86 20.17
N TYR A 1158 -38.22 -45.62 20.35
CA TYR A 1158 -38.20 -44.91 21.63
C TYR A 1158 -39.63 -44.57 22.08
N ASP A 1159 -39.85 -44.52 23.40
CA ASP A 1159 -41.01 -43.84 23.96
C ASP A 1159 -40.85 -42.29 23.88
N ILE A 1160 -41.91 -41.55 24.20
CA ILE A 1160 -41.91 -40.08 24.13
C ILE A 1160 -41.00 -39.40 25.17
N ALA A 1161 -40.54 -40.12 26.19
CA ALA A 1161 -39.59 -39.64 27.19
C ALA A 1161 -38.12 -39.93 26.78
N GLY A 1162 -37.90 -40.55 25.61
CA GLY A 1162 -36.58 -40.91 25.11
C GLY A 1162 -36.07 -42.27 25.61
N GLY A 1163 -36.90 -43.05 26.30
CA GLY A 1163 -36.56 -44.42 26.71
C GLY A 1163 -36.53 -45.37 25.50
N LEU A 1164 -35.43 -46.10 25.31
CA LEU A 1164 -35.30 -47.08 24.22
C LEU A 1164 -36.17 -48.32 24.50
N MET A 1165 -37.13 -48.59 23.62
CA MET A 1165 -38.05 -49.74 23.72
C MET A 1165 -37.51 -50.98 23.01
N THR A 1166 -37.00 -50.80 21.79
CA THR A 1166 -36.42 -51.90 21.00
C THR A 1166 -35.49 -51.35 19.92
N THR A 1167 -34.59 -52.19 19.42
CA THR A 1167 -33.70 -51.91 18.29
C THR A 1167 -33.47 -53.20 17.52
N GLY A 1168 -33.12 -53.10 16.25
CA GLY A 1168 -32.80 -54.26 15.42
C GLY A 1168 -32.07 -53.88 14.14
N GLU A 1169 -31.32 -54.83 13.59
CA GLU A 1169 -30.73 -54.70 12.26
C GLU A 1169 -31.79 -54.93 11.18
N MET A 1170 -31.70 -54.16 10.11
CA MET A 1170 -32.60 -54.24 8.96
C MET A 1170 -31.83 -54.65 7.71
N ASN A 1171 -30.66 -54.06 7.46
CA ASN A 1171 -29.78 -54.33 6.31
C ASN A 1171 -30.55 -54.52 4.98
N GLY A 1172 -31.48 -53.62 4.69
CA GLY A 1172 -32.37 -53.75 3.54
C GLY A 1172 -33.33 -52.57 3.41
N VAL A 1173 -34.25 -52.67 2.45
CA VAL A 1173 -35.19 -51.57 2.12
C VAL A 1173 -36.60 -51.78 2.68
N SER A 1174 -36.90 -52.94 3.26
CA SER A 1174 -38.18 -53.19 3.95
C SER A 1174 -37.97 -54.11 5.16
N SER A 1175 -38.70 -53.87 6.25
CA SER A 1175 -38.68 -54.72 7.46
C SER A 1175 -40.00 -54.60 8.24
N THR A 1176 -40.21 -55.49 9.21
CA THR A 1176 -41.40 -55.51 10.06
C THR A 1176 -41.00 -55.60 11.53
N ILE A 1177 -41.54 -54.69 12.34
CA ILE A 1177 -41.29 -54.59 13.78
C ILE A 1177 -42.53 -55.04 14.53
N SER A 1178 -42.40 -56.03 15.42
CA SER A 1178 -43.49 -56.38 16.33
C SER A 1178 -43.63 -55.32 17.42
N VAL A 1179 -44.84 -54.79 17.57
CA VAL A 1179 -45.19 -53.80 18.60
C VAL A 1179 -46.15 -54.39 19.63
N THR A 1180 -46.36 -55.71 19.64
CA THR A 1180 -47.37 -56.40 20.47
C THR A 1180 -47.14 -56.23 21.99
N ASN A 1181 -45.91 -55.97 22.41
CA ASN A 1181 -45.57 -55.78 23.83
C ASN A 1181 -45.54 -54.31 24.29
N LEU A 1182 -45.85 -53.37 23.39
CA LEU A 1182 -45.88 -51.93 23.70
C LEU A 1182 -47.27 -51.51 24.23
N GLN A 1183 -47.29 -50.59 25.18
CA GLN A 1183 -48.53 -49.99 25.69
C GLN A 1183 -49.13 -49.03 24.64
N GLU A 1184 -50.43 -48.71 24.80
CA GLU A 1184 -51.09 -47.69 23.98
C GLU A 1184 -50.40 -46.32 24.20
N GLY A 1185 -49.99 -45.66 23.12
CA GLY A 1185 -49.18 -44.44 23.21
C GLY A 1185 -48.49 -44.04 21.91
N ILE A 1186 -47.71 -42.96 21.99
CA ILE A 1186 -46.91 -42.43 20.87
C ILE A 1186 -45.45 -42.82 21.09
N TYR A 1187 -44.83 -43.34 20.03
CA TYR A 1187 -43.44 -43.77 19.99
C TYR A 1187 -42.71 -43.09 18.82
N ILE A 1188 -41.38 -43.00 18.90
CA ILE A 1188 -40.51 -42.46 17.86
C ILE A 1188 -39.64 -43.60 17.32
N LEU A 1189 -39.81 -43.93 16.05
CA LEU A 1189 -38.97 -44.88 15.33
C LEU A 1189 -37.87 -44.11 14.60
N GLN A 1190 -36.64 -44.31 15.03
CA GLN A 1190 -35.44 -43.83 14.36
C GLN A 1190 -34.88 -44.91 13.44
N LEU A 1191 -34.51 -44.54 12.22
CA LEU A 1191 -33.90 -45.39 11.22
C LEU A 1191 -32.56 -44.80 10.80
N ASN A 1192 -31.50 -45.60 10.88
CA ASN A 1192 -30.19 -45.22 10.37
C ASN A 1192 -30.07 -45.76 8.94
N THR A 1193 -29.99 -44.83 7.98
CA THR A 1193 -29.92 -45.14 6.56
C THR A 1193 -28.58 -44.72 5.99
N THR A 1194 -28.22 -45.29 4.85
CA THR A 1194 -27.04 -44.86 4.06
C THR A 1194 -27.09 -43.38 3.63
N GLN A 1195 -28.26 -42.73 3.73
CA GLN A 1195 -28.50 -41.35 3.33
C GLN A 1195 -28.83 -40.42 4.53
N GLY A 1196 -28.63 -40.91 5.78
CA GLY A 1196 -28.88 -40.15 7.00
C GLY A 1196 -29.90 -40.79 7.96
N VAL A 1197 -30.27 -40.07 9.02
CA VAL A 1197 -31.19 -40.57 10.05
C VAL A 1197 -32.61 -40.10 9.80
N VAL A 1198 -33.58 -41.02 9.78
CA VAL A 1198 -35.01 -40.73 9.60
C VAL A 1198 -35.77 -41.04 10.90
N ASN A 1199 -36.61 -40.11 11.35
CA ASN A 1199 -37.46 -40.31 12.54
C ASN A 1199 -38.94 -40.33 12.15
N LYS A 1200 -39.63 -41.42 12.47
CA LYS A 1200 -41.06 -41.62 12.20
C LYS A 1200 -41.83 -41.73 13.50
N ARG A 1201 -42.88 -40.92 13.64
CA ARG A 1201 -43.85 -41.07 14.72
C ARG A 1201 -44.71 -42.30 14.48
N ILE A 1202 -44.80 -43.20 15.45
CA ILE A 1202 -45.71 -44.35 15.45
C ILE A 1202 -46.71 -44.18 16.59
N ILE A 1203 -47.98 -44.50 16.34
CA ILE A 1203 -49.05 -44.53 17.33
C ILE A 1203 -49.43 -46.00 17.54
N ILE A 1204 -49.32 -46.48 18.78
CA ILE A 1204 -49.82 -47.81 19.15
C ILE A 1204 -51.22 -47.66 19.72
N LYS A 1205 -52.19 -48.40 19.15
CA LYS A 1205 -53.59 -48.42 19.59
C LYS A 1205 -54.03 -49.86 19.82
N ARG A 1206 -54.56 -50.15 21.02
CA ARG A 1206 -54.95 -51.49 21.45
C ARG A 1206 -56.44 -51.76 21.29
#